data_AF-A0A944MY67-F1
#
_entry.id   AF-A0A944MY67-F1
#
_cell.length_a   1.000
_cell.length_b   1.000
_cell.length_c   1.000
_cell.angle_alpha   90.00
_cell.angle_beta   90.00
_cell.angle_gamma   90.00
#
_symmetry.space_group_name_H-M   'P 1'
#
loop_
_entity.id
_entity.type
_entity.pdbx_description
1 polymer ?
#
loop_
_entity_poly.entity_id
_entity_poly.type
_entity_poly.pdbx_seq_one_letter_code
_entity_poly.pdbx_strand_id
1 'polypeptide(L)'
;TPENKPEILNDADKQVMKIAKLYARGVITDGERYNQVLDTWTHVREQITKEMMDDLKQDTGSSNRYAGYVNPIYLMAHSGARGGVEQIRQLAGMRGLMAKPSGKIIETPIKANFREGLTVLEYFSSTHGARKGLADTALKTADSGYLTRKLADVAQNVVVTMHDCGTTQGIEKTVIYRGEKVEVNLADSIRGRVSRTNITNPISDEVVVEEDELITPKSARQIEALGLEKIQVRSPLTCEAPLGVCRLCYGMDLSTGSMVEEGMAVGIIGAQSIGEPGTQLTMRTFHIGGVGQRDIEENEYKSKHVGTAKFTRLRTVKNEEGEQVVLARNGEIAILNEKGREIDKFDIPAGAILKVAENDKVKQGTVLVQWDPHSIPILSEVAGKVRYEDVVDGETLRVEKDPSGHIRRMIMEHKGVYHPQVVLEDESGKILDFYYLPEKAYIEVSPGESVKAGHILAKTPREASKTQDITGGLPRVTEIFEARKPKDPAIMAEIDGKVEVSGEKRRGKRTIIVRNESGVEREHLITHGKHMRVHAGDIVRAGEALVDGPLVPHDILRISGEEEVQRYLVREIQNVYRSQRVEIDDKHIEIIVSQMLRKVKIDTVGDTKLLPGSMLDKHEFRQANDRISECVRITDKGDSEFEVGAIVPKDALSQNNESIEALGGAPAKGTKPKPATASTQLLGITKASVQSTSFISAASFQETTKVLTEAALAGRVDNLVGLKENVILGHLIPAGTGFNTFQTSEVRVRPEALEALRIDREDLLSRDFPLLEASEPTEEELAAGTEGITHHGSATITGLPESAGNGNNSTDGL
;
A
#
# COMPACT_ATOMS: atom_id res chain seq x y z
N THR A 1 -19.11 33.01 -10.26
CA THR A 1 -19.67 32.55 -9.00
C THR A 1 -21.10 32.17 -9.27
N PRO A 2 -21.56 31.01 -8.81
CA PRO A 2 -22.96 30.60 -9.00
C PRO A 2 -23.90 31.62 -8.35
N GLU A 3 -24.99 31.97 -9.04
CA GLU A 3 -25.95 32.99 -8.56
C GLU A 3 -26.65 32.56 -7.27
N ASN A 4 -26.88 31.24 -7.10
CA ASN A 4 -27.51 30.65 -5.92
C ASN A 4 -26.60 30.59 -4.68
N LYS A 5 -25.30 30.93 -4.81
CA LYS A 5 -24.36 30.88 -3.68
C LYS A 5 -24.85 31.58 -2.40
N PRO A 6 -25.40 32.82 -2.45
CA PRO A 6 -25.85 33.52 -1.25
C PRO A 6 -27.01 32.81 -0.54
N GLU A 7 -27.90 32.17 -1.29
CA GLU A 7 -29.03 31.41 -0.75
C GLU A 7 -28.53 30.18 0.02
N ILE A 8 -27.63 29.40 -0.59
CA ILE A 8 -27.02 28.23 0.04
C ILE A 8 -26.28 28.61 1.33
N LEU A 9 -25.51 29.71 1.30
CA LEU A 9 -24.79 30.19 2.48
C LEU A 9 -25.75 30.63 3.60
N ASN A 10 -26.84 31.32 3.27
CA ASN A 10 -27.84 31.73 4.25
C ASN A 10 -28.55 30.53 4.90
N ASP A 11 -28.85 29.49 4.11
CA ASP A 11 -29.47 28.28 4.62
C ASP A 11 -28.51 27.47 5.50
N ALA A 12 -27.23 27.40 5.12
CA ALA A 12 -26.17 26.84 5.96
C ALA A 12 -26.05 27.58 7.30
N ASP A 13 -26.03 28.91 7.28
CA ASP A 13 -25.97 29.71 8.51
C ASP A 13 -27.18 29.47 9.42
N LYS A 14 -28.39 29.32 8.87
CA LYS A 14 -29.59 28.94 9.64
C LYS A 14 -29.44 27.55 10.27
N GLN A 15 -28.90 26.58 9.54
CA GLN A 15 -28.65 25.24 10.05
C GLN A 15 -27.62 25.27 11.19
N VAL A 16 -26.50 25.97 11.02
CA VAL A 16 -25.48 26.15 12.07
C VAL A 16 -26.07 26.85 13.30
N MET A 17 -26.93 27.85 13.14
CA MET A 17 -27.65 28.47 14.27
C MET A 17 -28.60 27.48 14.96
N LYS A 18 -29.25 26.58 14.22
CA LYS A 18 -30.10 25.53 14.81
C LYS A 18 -29.26 24.56 15.64
N ILE A 19 -28.10 24.13 15.12
CA ILE A 19 -27.14 23.27 15.84
C ILE A 19 -26.65 23.98 17.11
N ALA A 20 -26.28 25.25 17.02
CA ALA A 20 -25.88 26.05 18.18
C ALA A 20 -26.99 26.18 19.23
N LYS A 21 -28.26 26.33 18.80
CA LYS A 21 -29.41 26.33 19.71
C LYS A 21 -29.64 24.96 20.37
N LEU A 22 -29.43 23.85 19.67
CA LEU A 22 -29.51 22.51 20.24
C LEU A 22 -28.44 22.29 21.30
N TYR A 23 -27.21 22.77 21.05
CA TYR A 23 -26.14 22.76 22.03
C TYR A 23 -26.47 23.62 23.26
N ALA A 24 -26.98 24.85 23.06
CA ALA A 24 -27.40 25.72 24.16
C ALA A 24 -28.54 25.12 25.00
N ARG A 25 -29.40 24.29 24.41
CA ARG A 25 -30.45 23.53 25.11
C ARG A 25 -29.92 22.24 25.76
N GLY A 26 -28.66 21.88 25.53
CA GLY A 26 -28.01 20.66 26.02
C GLY A 26 -28.48 19.37 25.36
N VAL A 27 -29.02 19.44 24.14
CA VAL A 27 -29.45 18.24 23.39
C VAL A 27 -28.24 17.50 22.79
N ILE A 28 -27.20 18.24 22.37
CA ILE A 28 -25.99 17.70 21.74
C ILE A 28 -24.73 18.09 22.52
N THR A 29 -23.63 17.35 22.38
CA THR A 29 -22.33 17.66 23.00
C THR A 29 -21.55 18.71 22.20
N ASP A 30 -20.51 19.32 22.77
CA ASP A 30 -19.66 20.26 22.03
C ASP A 30 -18.89 19.55 20.90
N GLY A 31 -18.49 18.29 21.10
CA GLY A 31 -17.86 17.48 20.07
C GLY A 31 -18.79 17.18 18.89
N GLU A 32 -20.04 16.78 19.18
CA GLU A 32 -21.07 16.57 18.15
C GLU A 32 -21.42 17.88 17.44
N ARG A 33 -21.57 18.98 18.19
CA ARG A 33 -21.78 20.32 17.63
C ARG A 33 -20.66 20.65 16.64
N TYR A 34 -19.41 20.50 17.05
CA TYR A 34 -18.25 20.77 16.22
C TYR A 34 -18.26 19.93 14.93
N ASN A 35 -18.47 18.62 15.04
CA ASN A 35 -18.51 17.72 13.88
C ASN A 35 -19.68 18.06 12.93
N GLN A 36 -20.90 18.24 13.45
CA GLN A 36 -22.06 18.60 12.64
C GLN A 36 -21.89 19.94 11.92
N VAL A 37 -21.25 20.93 12.56
CA VAL A 37 -20.92 22.21 11.92
C VAL A 37 -19.93 22.01 10.78
N LEU A 38 -18.87 21.21 10.97
CA LEU A 38 -17.92 20.91 9.91
C LEU A 38 -18.58 20.18 8.73
N ASP A 39 -19.47 19.23 9.01
CA ASP A 39 -20.15 18.45 7.97
C ASP A 39 -21.13 19.31 7.18
N THR A 40 -21.86 20.21 7.86
CA THR A 40 -22.71 21.21 7.21
C THR A 40 -21.90 22.06 6.22
N TRP A 41 -20.74 22.57 6.63
CA TRP A 41 -19.89 23.38 5.76
C TRP A 41 -19.23 22.57 4.63
N THR A 42 -18.93 21.30 4.88
CA THR A 42 -18.39 20.39 3.85
C THR A 42 -19.42 20.10 2.77
N HIS A 43 -20.68 19.88 3.16
CA HIS A 43 -21.79 19.68 2.24
C HIS A 43 -22.06 20.92 1.37
N VAL A 44 -22.11 22.09 2.01
CA VAL A 44 -22.27 23.39 1.33
C VAL A 44 -21.15 23.63 0.32
N ARG A 45 -19.91 23.33 0.69
CA ARG A 45 -18.75 23.40 -0.20
C ARG A 45 -18.95 22.53 -1.44
N GLU A 46 -19.41 21.30 -1.30
CA GLU A 46 -19.63 20.39 -2.43
C GLU A 46 -20.80 20.82 -3.31
N GLN A 47 -21.90 21.26 -2.70
CA GLN A 47 -23.04 21.79 -3.42
C GLN A 47 -22.65 23.00 -4.28
N ILE A 48 -21.96 23.99 -3.70
CA ILE A 48 -21.44 25.16 -4.43
C ILE A 48 -20.48 24.75 -5.54
N THR A 49 -19.66 23.71 -5.32
CA THR A 49 -18.74 23.22 -6.35
C THR A 49 -19.48 22.65 -7.55
N LYS A 50 -20.52 21.84 -7.29
CA LYS A 50 -21.33 21.22 -8.33
C LYS A 50 -22.05 22.27 -9.17
N GLU A 51 -22.77 23.19 -8.51
CA GLU A 51 -23.48 24.28 -9.19
C GLU A 51 -22.52 25.18 -9.96
N MET A 52 -21.37 25.54 -9.38
CA MET A 52 -20.35 26.32 -10.07
C MET A 52 -19.85 25.61 -11.34
N MET A 53 -19.60 24.31 -11.29
CA MET A 53 -19.12 23.56 -12.45
C MET A 53 -20.22 23.41 -13.53
N ASP A 54 -21.47 23.22 -13.12
CA ASP A 54 -22.62 23.18 -14.03
C ASP A 54 -22.84 24.54 -14.72
N ASP A 55 -22.74 25.64 -13.97
CA ASP A 55 -22.82 27.01 -14.52
C ASP A 55 -21.67 27.30 -15.50
N LEU A 56 -20.43 26.96 -15.14
CA LEU A 56 -19.28 27.13 -16.02
C LEU A 56 -19.37 26.30 -17.30
N LYS A 57 -20.06 25.15 -17.25
CA LYS A 57 -20.29 24.29 -18.40
C LYS A 57 -21.39 24.84 -19.32
N GLN A 58 -22.42 25.45 -18.74
CA GLN A 58 -23.55 26.05 -19.44
C GLN A 58 -23.31 27.49 -19.89
N ASP A 59 -22.19 28.09 -19.47
CA ASP A 59 -21.77 29.43 -19.88
C ASP A 59 -21.46 29.48 -21.38
N THR A 60 -22.49 29.79 -22.16
CA THR A 60 -22.40 30.05 -23.60
C THR A 60 -22.12 31.52 -23.93
N GLY A 61 -21.79 32.35 -22.92
CA GLY A 61 -21.52 33.77 -23.06
C GLY A 61 -22.80 34.62 -23.21
N SER A 62 -22.88 35.72 -22.46
CA SER A 62 -23.98 36.71 -22.54
C SER A 62 -24.02 37.50 -23.85
N SER A 63 -22.99 37.37 -24.69
CA SER A 63 -22.95 37.93 -26.02
C SER A 63 -22.96 36.79 -27.04
N ASN A 64 -23.98 36.77 -27.89
CA ASN A 64 -24.19 35.92 -29.05
C ASN A 64 -23.08 36.08 -30.14
N ARG A 65 -21.83 36.34 -29.75
CA ARG A 65 -20.71 36.70 -30.64
C ARG A 65 -20.04 35.48 -31.28
N TYR A 66 -20.16 34.30 -30.69
CA TYR A 66 -19.59 33.07 -31.24
C TYR A 66 -20.50 31.87 -30.95
N ALA A 67 -21.00 31.22 -32.01
CA ALA A 67 -21.63 29.91 -31.88
C ALA A 67 -20.58 28.90 -31.38
N GLY A 68 -20.81 28.30 -30.20
CA GLY A 68 -19.89 27.33 -29.60
C GLY A 68 -18.87 27.89 -28.61
N TYR A 69 -19.11 29.06 -28.00
CA TYR A 69 -18.32 29.51 -26.86
C TYR A 69 -18.43 28.50 -25.70
N VAL A 70 -17.27 28.05 -25.21
CA VAL A 70 -17.16 27.24 -24.00
C VAL A 70 -16.20 27.97 -23.07
N ASN A 71 -16.54 28.06 -21.79
CA ASN A 71 -15.73 28.75 -20.81
C ASN A 71 -14.27 28.19 -20.80
N PRO A 72 -13.25 29.04 -21.02
CA PRO A 72 -11.86 28.59 -21.07
C PRO A 72 -11.36 27.94 -19.77
N ILE A 73 -11.87 28.38 -18.61
CA ILE A 73 -11.49 27.82 -17.30
C ILE A 73 -12.06 26.41 -17.16
N TYR A 74 -13.30 26.21 -17.58
CA TYR A 74 -13.90 24.88 -17.64
C TYR A 74 -13.12 23.97 -18.59
N LEU A 75 -12.79 24.45 -19.79
CA LEU A 75 -12.00 23.69 -20.77
C LEU A 75 -10.62 23.29 -20.22
N MET A 76 -9.91 24.18 -19.52
CA MET A 76 -8.60 23.89 -18.95
C MET A 76 -8.66 22.76 -17.89
N ALA A 77 -9.70 22.74 -17.05
CA ALA A 77 -9.88 21.67 -16.08
C ALA A 77 -10.43 20.38 -16.70
N HIS A 78 -11.39 20.47 -17.62
CA HIS A 78 -11.98 19.31 -18.27
C HIS A 78 -11.00 18.61 -19.23
N SER A 79 -10.15 19.37 -19.91
CA SER A 79 -9.07 18.82 -20.74
C SER A 79 -7.92 18.22 -19.92
N GLY A 80 -7.85 18.50 -18.62
CA GLY A 80 -6.74 18.10 -17.77
C GLY A 80 -5.43 18.86 -18.03
N ALA A 81 -5.45 19.90 -18.87
CA ALA A 81 -4.24 20.66 -19.23
C ALA A 81 -3.61 21.33 -18.00
N ARG A 82 -4.41 22.06 -17.22
CA ARG A 82 -3.98 22.69 -15.96
C ARG A 82 -5.20 23.17 -15.17
N GLY A 83 -5.20 22.93 -13.86
CA GLY A 83 -6.27 23.38 -12.98
C GLY A 83 -7.18 22.23 -12.56
N GLY A 84 -7.19 21.92 -11.27
CA GLY A 84 -8.15 20.97 -10.71
C GLY A 84 -9.49 21.63 -10.39
N VAL A 85 -10.57 20.84 -10.32
CA VAL A 85 -11.90 21.30 -9.85
C VAL A 85 -11.79 22.00 -8.49
N GLU A 86 -10.95 21.47 -7.60
CA GLU A 86 -10.65 22.04 -6.28
C GLU A 86 -10.04 23.46 -6.35
N GLN A 87 -9.21 23.73 -7.37
CA GLN A 87 -8.59 25.06 -7.57
C GLN A 87 -9.60 26.05 -8.15
N ILE A 88 -10.40 25.62 -9.12
CA ILE A 88 -11.50 26.42 -9.68
C ILE A 88 -12.50 26.79 -8.58
N ARG A 89 -12.80 25.85 -7.68
CA ARG A 89 -13.66 26.10 -6.52
C ARG A 89 -13.16 27.26 -5.67
N GLN A 90 -11.85 27.31 -5.40
CA GLN A 90 -11.28 28.42 -4.61
C GLN A 90 -11.33 29.76 -5.35
N LEU A 91 -11.31 29.74 -6.69
CA LEU A 91 -11.39 30.94 -7.52
C LEU A 91 -12.81 31.52 -7.58
N ALA A 92 -13.83 30.67 -7.79
CA ALA A 92 -15.18 31.11 -8.15
C ALA A 92 -16.32 30.53 -7.29
N GLY A 93 -16.04 29.57 -6.41
CA GLY A 93 -17.01 28.95 -5.50
C GLY A 93 -16.87 29.51 -4.09
N MET A 94 -16.27 28.73 -3.20
CA MET A 94 -15.86 29.14 -1.86
C MET A 94 -14.53 28.48 -1.50
N ARG A 95 -13.74 29.10 -0.61
CA ARG A 95 -12.49 28.48 -0.15
C ARG A 95 -12.71 27.37 0.88
N GLY A 96 -13.69 27.52 1.77
CA GLY A 96 -14.12 26.47 2.70
C GLY A 96 -13.34 26.43 4.02
N LEU A 97 -13.28 25.24 4.62
CA LEU A 97 -12.68 24.99 5.94
C LEU A 97 -11.16 24.92 5.87
N MET A 98 -10.48 25.53 6.85
CA MET A 98 -9.02 25.55 6.93
C MET A 98 -8.48 24.71 8.09
N ALA A 99 -7.28 24.15 7.95
CA ALA A 99 -6.61 23.41 9.02
C ALA A 99 -5.63 24.28 9.82
N LYS A 100 -5.62 24.12 11.16
CA LYS A 100 -4.59 24.68 12.04
C LYS A 100 -3.27 23.90 11.88
N PRO A 101 -2.12 24.46 12.33
CA PRO A 101 -0.86 23.74 12.30
C PRO A 101 -0.90 22.40 13.06
N SER A 102 -1.72 22.32 14.12
CA SER A 102 -1.99 21.12 14.90
C SER A 102 -2.78 20.03 14.16
N GLY A 103 -3.32 20.31 12.96
CA GLY A 103 -4.18 19.41 12.19
C GLY A 103 -5.68 19.57 12.49
N LYS A 104 -6.08 20.26 13.56
CA LYS A 104 -7.50 20.53 13.85
C LYS A 104 -8.09 21.51 12.82
N ILE A 105 -9.31 21.24 12.36
CA ILE A 105 -10.02 22.10 11.41
C ILE A 105 -10.59 23.32 12.15
N ILE A 106 -10.54 24.49 11.54
CA ILE A 106 -11.14 25.72 12.05
C ILE A 106 -12.64 25.68 11.72
N GLU A 107 -13.49 25.78 12.74
CA GLU A 107 -14.96 25.71 12.57
C GLU A 107 -15.56 26.86 11.76
N THR A 108 -14.89 28.02 11.72
CA THR A 108 -15.28 29.17 10.91
C THR A 108 -14.71 29.04 9.50
N PRO A 109 -15.55 28.79 8.47
CA PRO A 109 -15.09 28.65 7.10
C PRO A 109 -14.78 30.01 6.46
N ILE A 110 -14.01 29.98 5.37
CA ILE A 110 -13.85 31.11 4.47
C ILE A 110 -14.96 31.02 3.41
N LYS A 111 -15.96 31.90 3.52
CA LYS A 111 -17.14 31.92 2.63
C LYS A 111 -16.82 32.56 1.28
N ALA A 112 -15.88 33.51 1.29
CA ALA A 112 -15.42 34.18 0.09
C ALA A 112 -14.59 33.27 -0.83
N ASN A 113 -14.50 33.65 -2.10
CA ASN A 113 -13.55 33.11 -3.08
C ASN A 113 -12.54 34.18 -3.51
N PHE A 114 -11.53 33.80 -4.29
CA PHE A 114 -10.51 34.75 -4.73
C PHE A 114 -11.04 35.86 -5.65
N ARG A 115 -12.12 35.61 -6.41
CA ARG A 115 -12.75 36.63 -7.26
C ARG A 115 -13.48 37.69 -6.43
N GLU A 116 -14.10 37.31 -5.32
CA GLU A 116 -14.79 38.21 -4.38
C GLU A 116 -13.81 38.98 -3.48
N GLY A 117 -12.63 38.41 -3.24
CA GLY A 117 -11.64 38.94 -2.31
C GLY A 117 -11.84 38.39 -0.89
N LEU A 118 -10.75 38.35 -0.12
CA LEU A 118 -10.74 37.83 1.24
C LEU A 118 -10.66 38.97 2.25
N THR A 119 -11.40 38.86 3.36
CA THR A 119 -11.19 39.76 4.50
C THR A 119 -9.85 39.48 5.18
N VAL A 120 -9.35 40.43 5.99
CA VAL A 120 -8.07 40.28 6.71
C VAL A 120 -8.05 39.04 7.60
N LEU A 121 -9.17 38.74 8.29
CA LEU A 121 -9.29 37.57 9.16
C LEU A 121 -9.32 36.25 8.37
N GLU A 122 -10.03 36.21 7.24
CA GLU A 122 -10.05 35.03 6.37
C GLU A 122 -8.67 34.79 5.73
N TYR A 123 -8.02 35.86 5.28
CA TYR A 123 -6.66 35.79 4.75
C TYR A 123 -5.70 35.26 5.82
N PHE A 124 -5.68 35.84 7.02
CA PHE A 124 -4.85 35.40 8.14
C PHE A 124 -5.11 33.94 8.51
N SER A 125 -6.37 33.52 8.57
CA SER A 125 -6.74 32.12 8.84
C SER A 125 -6.17 31.17 7.78
N SER A 126 -6.18 31.57 6.50
CA SER A 126 -5.61 30.78 5.41
C SER A 126 -4.07 30.65 5.45
N THR A 127 -3.36 31.61 6.07
CA THR A 127 -1.90 31.58 6.16
C THR A 127 -1.36 30.43 7.01
N HIS A 128 -2.14 29.96 8.00
CA HIS A 128 -1.74 28.86 8.88
C HIS A 128 -1.51 27.56 8.10
N GLY A 129 -2.47 27.21 7.25
CA GLY A 129 -2.39 26.05 6.37
C GLY A 129 -1.28 26.21 5.34
N ALA A 130 -1.23 27.36 4.64
CA ALA A 130 -0.21 27.61 3.62
C ALA A 130 1.22 27.50 4.17
N ARG A 131 1.48 28.07 5.36
CA ARG A 131 2.81 28.01 6.00
C ARG A 131 3.17 26.60 6.42
N LYS A 132 2.21 25.82 6.96
CA LYS A 132 2.44 24.41 7.28
C LYS A 132 2.79 23.62 6.02
N GLY A 133 2.02 23.77 4.95
CA GLY A 133 2.29 23.09 3.67
C GLY A 133 3.68 23.39 3.11
N LEU A 134 4.12 24.65 3.17
CA LEU A 134 5.48 25.04 2.76
C LEU A 134 6.57 24.41 3.62
N ALA A 135 6.41 24.47 4.94
CA ALA A 135 7.37 23.91 5.88
C ALA A 135 7.48 22.39 5.73
N ASP A 136 6.35 21.70 5.61
CA ASP A 136 6.29 20.25 5.40
C ASP A 136 6.95 19.87 4.07
N THR A 137 6.72 20.63 3.00
CA THR A 137 7.37 20.38 1.70
C THR A 137 8.88 20.52 1.80
N ALA A 138 9.36 21.57 2.46
CA ALA A 138 10.80 21.81 2.62
C ALA A 138 11.49 20.73 3.47
N LEU A 139 10.83 20.23 4.52
CA LEU A 139 11.41 19.25 5.44
C LEU A 139 11.25 17.80 4.94
N LYS A 140 10.05 17.39 4.50
CA LYS A 140 9.73 16.00 4.15
C LYS A 140 10.38 15.54 2.84
N THR A 141 10.81 16.45 1.97
CA THR A 141 11.54 16.11 0.73
C THR A 141 12.84 15.35 1.05
N ALA A 142 13.54 15.74 2.13
CA ALA A 142 14.76 15.07 2.56
C ALA A 142 14.51 13.62 3.01
N ASP A 143 13.41 13.39 3.75
CA ASP A 143 13.01 12.06 4.21
C ASP A 143 12.71 11.13 3.03
N SER A 144 12.04 11.65 1.99
CA SER A 144 11.77 10.88 0.77
C SER A 144 13.03 10.54 0.00
N GLY A 145 13.91 11.51 -0.23
CA GLY A 145 15.20 11.26 -0.89
C GLY A 145 16.04 10.23 -0.13
N TYR A 146 16.00 10.27 1.21
CA TYR A 146 16.66 9.30 2.05
C TYR A 146 16.04 7.90 1.94
N LEU A 147 14.71 7.79 1.85
CA LEU A 147 14.04 6.51 1.57
C LEU A 147 14.47 5.94 0.22
N THR A 148 14.50 6.75 -0.85
CA THR A 148 14.95 6.34 -2.18
C THR A 148 16.37 5.79 -2.13
N ARG A 149 17.27 6.45 -1.38
CA ARG A 149 18.64 5.97 -1.17
C ARG A 149 18.64 4.58 -0.54
N LYS A 150 17.88 4.36 0.53
CA LYS A 150 17.77 3.05 1.20
C LYS A 150 17.22 1.95 0.28
N LEU A 151 16.20 2.28 -0.51
CA LEU A 151 15.62 1.34 -1.47
C LEU A 151 16.66 0.92 -2.51
N ALA A 152 17.42 1.87 -3.04
CA ALA A 152 18.50 1.59 -3.98
C ALA A 152 19.59 0.72 -3.35
N ASP A 153 19.99 1.00 -2.10
CA ASP A 153 21.00 0.22 -1.38
C ASP A 153 20.59 -1.24 -1.12
N VAL A 154 19.29 -1.52 -0.89
CA VAL A 154 18.78 -2.89 -0.78
C VAL A 154 18.69 -3.58 -2.14
N ALA A 155 18.25 -2.85 -3.17
CA ALA A 155 17.87 -3.44 -4.45
C ALA A 155 18.97 -3.45 -5.51
N GLN A 156 20.10 -2.77 -5.29
CA GLN A 156 21.17 -2.62 -6.29
C GLN A 156 21.72 -3.95 -6.85
N ASN A 157 21.69 -5.03 -6.07
CA ASN A 157 22.21 -6.33 -6.49
C ASN A 157 21.15 -7.18 -7.23
N VAL A 158 20.00 -6.58 -7.54
CA VAL A 158 18.91 -7.23 -8.28
C VAL A 158 19.00 -6.84 -9.75
N VAL A 159 19.67 -7.70 -10.51
CA VAL A 159 19.84 -7.62 -11.97
C VAL A 159 19.16 -8.83 -12.61
N VAL A 160 18.70 -8.72 -13.85
CA VAL A 160 18.22 -9.90 -14.60
C VAL A 160 19.43 -10.73 -15.03
N THR A 161 19.61 -11.92 -14.46
CA THR A 161 20.85 -12.70 -14.65
C THR A 161 20.71 -13.90 -15.57
N MET A 162 19.49 -14.38 -15.79
CA MET A 162 19.22 -15.59 -16.55
C MET A 162 17.80 -15.58 -17.14
N HIS A 163 17.56 -16.42 -18.14
CA HIS A 163 16.25 -16.55 -18.78
C HIS A 163 15.15 -17.09 -17.83
N ASP A 164 15.35 -18.29 -17.29
CA ASP A 164 14.37 -18.98 -16.45
C ASP A 164 15.03 -19.63 -15.23
N CYS A 165 14.47 -19.42 -14.04
CA CYS A 165 14.94 -20.04 -12.81
C CYS A 165 14.31 -21.41 -12.53
N GLY A 166 13.33 -21.85 -13.32
CA GLY A 166 12.65 -23.14 -13.16
C GLY A 166 11.67 -23.21 -11.98
N THR A 167 11.37 -22.08 -11.31
CA THR A 167 10.41 -22.08 -10.21
C THR A 167 9.03 -22.51 -10.68
N THR A 168 8.42 -23.44 -9.94
CA THR A 168 7.04 -23.88 -10.16
C THR A 168 6.02 -23.02 -9.43
N GLN A 169 6.49 -22.12 -8.55
CA GLN A 169 5.65 -21.26 -7.73
C GLN A 169 5.23 -19.99 -8.49
N GLY A 170 3.95 -19.67 -8.43
CA GLY A 170 3.37 -18.43 -8.94
C GLY A 170 2.63 -17.67 -7.85
N ILE A 171 2.27 -16.42 -8.13
CA ILE A 171 1.37 -15.63 -7.30
C ILE A 171 0.02 -15.52 -7.99
N GLU A 172 -1.05 -15.55 -7.20
CA GLU A 172 -2.40 -15.28 -7.70
C GLU A 172 -2.62 -13.76 -7.81
N LYS A 173 -2.97 -13.31 -9.02
CA LYS A 173 -3.47 -11.95 -9.27
C LYS A 173 -4.99 -12.00 -9.43
N THR A 174 -5.66 -11.08 -8.75
CA THR A 174 -7.12 -10.95 -8.74
C THR A 174 -7.52 -9.51 -8.98
N VAL A 175 -8.77 -9.29 -9.36
CA VAL A 175 -9.36 -7.94 -9.36
C VAL A 175 -9.31 -7.36 -7.95
N ILE A 176 -8.90 -6.11 -7.81
CA ILE A 176 -8.81 -5.43 -6.52
C ILE A 176 -10.04 -4.53 -6.37
N TYR A 177 -10.87 -4.87 -5.39
CA TYR A 177 -12.06 -4.11 -5.03
C TYR A 177 -11.78 -3.21 -3.83
N ARG A 178 -12.27 -1.97 -3.90
CA ARG A 178 -12.31 -1.06 -2.76
C ARG A 178 -13.77 -0.78 -2.41
N GLY A 179 -14.26 -1.53 -1.43
CA GLY A 179 -15.71 -1.67 -1.22
C GLY A 179 -16.33 -2.29 -2.46
N GLU A 180 -17.24 -1.56 -3.10
CA GLU A 180 -17.96 -2.01 -4.30
C GLU A 180 -17.36 -1.50 -5.62
N LYS A 181 -16.38 -0.60 -5.58
CA LYS A 181 -15.73 -0.11 -6.81
C LYS A 181 -14.53 -0.99 -7.14
N VAL A 182 -14.44 -1.39 -8.40
CA VAL A 182 -13.20 -1.96 -8.96
C VAL A 182 -12.16 -0.84 -8.96
N GLU A 183 -11.11 -1.02 -8.16
CA GLU A 183 -9.99 -0.07 -8.07
C GLU A 183 -8.90 -0.43 -9.08
N VAL A 184 -8.64 -1.74 -9.28
CA VAL A 184 -7.72 -2.23 -10.31
C VAL A 184 -8.36 -3.38 -11.07
N ASN A 185 -8.43 -3.22 -12.39
CA ASN A 185 -8.90 -4.23 -13.32
C ASN A 185 -7.91 -5.40 -13.41
N LEU A 186 -8.40 -6.58 -13.79
CA LEU A 186 -7.53 -7.75 -13.92
C LEU A 186 -6.49 -7.52 -15.01
N ALA A 187 -6.89 -6.94 -16.14
CA ALA A 187 -6.00 -6.67 -17.27
C ALA A 187 -4.78 -5.83 -16.86
N ASP A 188 -4.98 -4.77 -16.06
CA ASP A 188 -3.90 -3.91 -15.59
C ASP A 188 -2.98 -4.62 -14.60
N SER A 189 -3.54 -5.50 -13.76
CA SER A 189 -2.76 -6.28 -12.79
C SER A 189 -1.89 -7.36 -13.41
N ILE A 190 -2.28 -7.94 -14.56
CA ILE A 190 -1.56 -9.03 -15.22
C ILE A 190 -0.71 -8.58 -16.40
N ARG A 191 -0.91 -7.35 -16.90
CA ARG A 191 -0.19 -6.82 -18.06
C ARG A 191 1.31 -6.88 -17.84
N GLY A 192 2.02 -7.50 -18.79
CA GLY A 192 3.47 -7.58 -18.75
C GLY A 192 4.02 -8.57 -17.71
N ARG A 193 3.18 -9.48 -17.19
CA ARG A 193 3.57 -10.66 -16.42
C ARG A 193 3.64 -11.88 -17.31
N VAL A 194 4.29 -12.94 -16.82
CA VAL A 194 4.38 -14.23 -17.50
C VAL A 194 3.41 -15.20 -16.83
N SER A 195 2.64 -15.93 -17.64
CA SER A 195 1.68 -16.90 -17.12
C SER A 195 2.39 -18.12 -16.52
N ARG A 196 1.87 -18.66 -15.41
CA ARG A 196 2.37 -19.92 -14.85
C ARG A 196 1.51 -21.13 -15.26
N THR A 197 0.31 -20.89 -15.75
CA THR A 197 -0.63 -21.93 -16.17
C THR A 197 -1.17 -21.60 -17.55
N ASN A 198 -1.49 -22.61 -18.36
CA ASN A 198 -2.20 -22.40 -19.61
C ASN A 198 -3.56 -21.73 -19.33
N ILE A 199 -3.80 -20.58 -19.93
CA ILE A 199 -5.06 -19.85 -19.80
C ILE A 199 -5.92 -20.21 -21.01
N THR A 200 -6.93 -21.03 -20.79
CA THR A 200 -7.89 -21.44 -21.82
C THR A 200 -9.21 -20.69 -21.69
N ASN A 201 -9.88 -20.52 -22.82
CA ASN A 201 -11.26 -20.04 -22.84
C ASN A 201 -12.19 -21.15 -22.31
N PRO A 202 -12.95 -20.91 -21.22
CA PRO A 202 -13.83 -21.93 -20.65
C PRO A 202 -14.98 -22.36 -21.56
N ILE A 203 -15.27 -21.60 -22.63
CA ILE A 203 -16.35 -21.88 -23.58
C ILE A 203 -15.83 -22.57 -24.85
N SER A 204 -14.76 -22.05 -25.46
CA SER A 204 -14.23 -22.56 -26.73
C SER A 204 -13.09 -23.57 -26.59
N ASP A 205 -12.53 -23.74 -25.38
CA ASP A 205 -11.34 -24.56 -25.09
C ASP A 205 -10.07 -24.14 -25.87
N GLU A 206 -10.08 -22.94 -26.44
CA GLU A 206 -8.91 -22.35 -27.11
C GLU A 206 -7.94 -21.76 -26.07
N VAL A 207 -6.65 -22.04 -26.25
CA VAL A 207 -5.58 -21.46 -25.43
C VAL A 207 -5.37 -20.01 -25.83
N VAL A 208 -5.48 -19.09 -24.87
CA VAL A 208 -5.22 -17.65 -25.08
C VAL A 208 -3.77 -17.30 -24.77
N VAL A 209 -3.20 -17.91 -23.72
CA VAL A 209 -1.80 -17.74 -23.30
C VAL A 209 -1.29 -19.07 -22.77
N GLU A 210 -0.13 -19.52 -23.26
CA GLU A 210 0.54 -20.74 -22.78
C GLU A 210 1.32 -20.51 -21.46
N GLU A 211 1.70 -21.60 -20.79
CA GLU A 211 2.62 -21.56 -19.65
C GLU A 211 3.96 -20.94 -20.10
N ASP A 212 4.51 -20.08 -19.24
CA ASP A 212 5.75 -19.33 -19.49
C ASP A 212 5.67 -18.32 -20.66
N GLU A 213 4.48 -18.06 -21.19
CA GLU A 213 4.26 -17.01 -22.19
C GLU A 213 3.97 -15.63 -21.55
N LEU A 214 4.45 -14.58 -22.21
CA LEU A 214 4.26 -13.20 -21.79
C LEU A 214 2.83 -12.71 -22.07
N ILE A 215 2.15 -12.22 -21.04
CA ILE A 215 0.82 -11.62 -21.14
C ILE A 215 0.96 -10.20 -21.71
N THR A 216 0.73 -10.06 -23.02
CA THR A 216 0.73 -8.75 -23.68
C THR A 216 -0.55 -7.97 -23.35
N PRO A 217 -0.59 -6.63 -23.53
CA PRO A 217 -1.78 -5.83 -23.27
C PRO A 217 -3.02 -6.28 -24.06
N LYS A 218 -2.84 -6.91 -25.23
CA LYS A 218 -3.93 -7.47 -26.03
C LYS A 218 -4.48 -8.74 -25.38
N SER A 219 -3.59 -9.68 -25.04
CA SER A 219 -3.94 -10.91 -24.35
C SER A 219 -4.61 -10.62 -23.00
N ALA A 220 -4.12 -9.63 -22.24
CA ALA A 220 -4.71 -9.22 -20.96
C ALA A 220 -6.18 -8.79 -21.07
N ARG A 221 -6.53 -8.03 -22.11
CA ARG A 221 -7.93 -7.62 -22.38
C ARG A 221 -8.80 -8.79 -22.84
N GLN A 222 -8.24 -9.72 -23.61
CA GLN A 222 -8.96 -10.94 -24.00
C GLN A 222 -9.28 -11.77 -22.76
N ILE A 223 -8.31 -11.95 -21.86
CA ILE A 223 -8.48 -12.67 -20.60
C ILE A 223 -9.54 -12.02 -19.72
N GLU A 224 -9.54 -10.69 -19.61
CA GLU A 224 -10.58 -9.96 -18.90
C GLU A 224 -11.97 -10.16 -19.52
N ALA A 225 -12.07 -10.18 -20.86
CA ALA A 225 -13.32 -10.44 -21.57
C ALA A 225 -13.85 -11.88 -21.36
N LEU A 226 -13.00 -12.84 -20.99
CA LEU A 226 -13.41 -14.18 -20.58
C LEU A 226 -14.11 -14.21 -19.22
N GLY A 227 -13.98 -13.15 -18.41
CA GLY A 227 -14.56 -13.09 -17.06
C GLY A 227 -13.85 -13.98 -16.03
N LEU A 228 -12.56 -14.28 -16.25
CA LEU A 228 -11.75 -14.97 -15.24
C LEU A 228 -11.51 -14.03 -14.04
N GLU A 229 -11.67 -14.55 -12.81
CA GLU A 229 -11.50 -13.73 -11.60
C GLU A 229 -10.07 -13.74 -11.06
N LYS A 230 -9.33 -14.84 -11.30
CA LYS A 230 -8.00 -15.10 -10.74
C LYS A 230 -7.10 -15.80 -11.72
N ILE A 231 -5.82 -15.42 -11.75
CA ILE A 231 -4.80 -15.99 -12.64
C ILE A 231 -3.51 -16.18 -11.86
N GLN A 232 -2.81 -17.28 -12.11
CA GLN A 232 -1.47 -17.51 -11.60
C GLN A 232 -0.41 -16.96 -12.55
N VAL A 233 0.41 -16.05 -12.03
CA VAL A 233 1.51 -15.43 -12.78
C VAL A 233 2.83 -15.62 -12.05
N ARG A 234 3.94 -15.57 -12.78
CA ARG A 234 5.27 -15.55 -12.19
C ARG A 234 5.57 -14.18 -11.59
N SER A 235 6.38 -14.15 -10.54
CA SER A 235 6.74 -12.93 -9.82
C SER A 235 8.20 -12.95 -9.34
N PRO A 236 8.84 -11.78 -9.16
CA PRO A 236 10.11 -11.68 -8.47
C PRO A 236 10.09 -12.24 -7.04
N LEU A 237 8.91 -12.32 -6.39
CA LEU A 237 8.77 -12.86 -5.03
C LEU A 237 9.07 -14.37 -4.94
N THR A 238 8.70 -15.12 -5.97
CA THR A 238 8.85 -16.59 -6.03
C THR A 238 10.05 -17.03 -6.87
N CYS A 239 10.88 -16.07 -7.30
CA CYS A 239 12.03 -16.34 -8.14
C CYS A 239 13.11 -17.11 -7.37
N GLU A 240 13.62 -18.19 -7.96
CA GLU A 240 14.65 -19.03 -7.36
C GLU A 240 16.05 -18.79 -7.96
N ALA A 241 16.23 -17.72 -8.73
CA ALA A 241 17.53 -17.35 -9.29
C ALA A 241 18.55 -17.10 -8.16
N PRO A 242 19.78 -17.65 -8.24
CA PRO A 242 20.77 -17.54 -7.16
C PRO A 242 21.29 -16.11 -6.97
N LEU A 243 21.37 -15.35 -8.07
CA LEU A 243 21.75 -13.94 -8.10
C LEU A 243 20.71 -13.17 -8.89
N GLY A 244 20.18 -12.09 -8.33
CA GLY A 244 19.20 -11.25 -9.01
C GLY A 244 17.86 -11.93 -9.23
N VAL A 245 17.28 -11.78 -10.42
CA VAL A 245 15.97 -12.31 -10.82
C VAL A 245 16.08 -12.88 -12.24
N CYS A 246 15.26 -13.87 -12.61
CA CYS A 246 15.21 -14.36 -13.99
C CYS A 246 14.28 -13.51 -14.87
N ARG A 247 14.47 -13.60 -16.19
CA ARG A 247 13.69 -12.89 -17.20
C ARG A 247 12.20 -13.17 -17.04
N LEU A 248 11.81 -14.44 -16.94
CA LEU A 248 10.40 -14.86 -16.89
C LEU A 248 9.69 -14.42 -15.60
N CYS A 249 10.37 -14.42 -14.44
CA CYS A 249 9.77 -13.94 -13.18
C CYS A 249 9.53 -12.43 -13.18
N TYR A 250 10.35 -11.64 -13.87
CA TYR A 250 10.17 -10.19 -13.98
C TYR A 250 9.14 -9.80 -15.07
N GLY A 251 9.19 -10.50 -16.21
CA GLY A 251 8.30 -10.28 -17.35
C GLY A 251 8.73 -9.13 -18.25
N MET A 252 7.77 -8.29 -18.60
CA MET A 252 7.95 -7.14 -19.49
C MET A 252 8.65 -5.99 -18.79
N ASP A 253 9.59 -5.36 -19.49
CA ASP A 253 10.07 -4.03 -19.18
C ASP A 253 9.00 -3.00 -19.58
N LEU A 254 8.54 -2.23 -18.59
CA LEU A 254 7.44 -1.28 -18.75
C LEU A 254 7.84 -0.05 -19.58
N SER A 255 9.14 0.21 -19.75
CA SER A 255 9.64 1.34 -20.53
C SER A 255 9.65 1.05 -22.03
N THR A 256 10.01 -0.17 -22.43
CA THR A 256 10.08 -0.62 -23.83
C THR A 256 8.83 -1.37 -24.29
N GLY A 257 8.04 -1.91 -23.35
CA GLY A 257 6.88 -2.75 -23.65
C GLY A 257 7.23 -4.14 -24.17
N SER A 258 8.50 -4.53 -24.08
CA SER A 258 9.03 -5.82 -24.53
C SER A 258 9.52 -6.66 -23.35
N MET A 259 9.80 -7.94 -23.60
CA MET A 259 10.36 -8.82 -22.57
C MET A 259 11.72 -8.28 -22.10
N VAL A 260 11.93 -8.20 -20.78
CA VAL A 260 13.14 -7.62 -20.18
C VAL A 260 14.42 -8.27 -20.70
N GLU A 261 15.51 -7.52 -20.84
CA GLU A 261 16.80 -8.06 -21.28
C GLU A 261 17.66 -8.56 -20.10
N GLU A 262 18.50 -9.56 -20.37
CA GLU A 262 19.52 -9.99 -19.41
C GLU A 262 20.56 -8.86 -19.21
N GLY A 263 21.00 -8.67 -17.97
CA GLY A 263 21.83 -7.54 -17.56
C GLY A 263 21.04 -6.30 -17.14
N MET A 264 19.71 -6.26 -17.27
CA MET A 264 18.95 -5.08 -16.84
C MET A 264 18.90 -4.94 -15.31
N ALA A 265 19.25 -3.76 -14.80
CA ALA A 265 19.28 -3.45 -13.36
C ALA A 265 17.89 -3.12 -12.79
N VAL A 266 17.00 -4.12 -12.81
CA VAL A 266 15.58 -3.99 -12.40
C VAL A 266 15.40 -3.54 -10.95
N GLY A 267 16.37 -3.82 -10.06
CA GLY A 267 16.32 -3.36 -8.69
C GLY A 267 16.46 -1.84 -8.53
N ILE A 268 17.37 -1.21 -9.27
CA ILE A 268 17.54 0.24 -9.28
C ILE A 268 16.31 0.91 -9.89
N ILE A 269 15.80 0.36 -11.00
CA ILE A 269 14.56 0.83 -11.63
C ILE A 269 13.42 0.77 -10.61
N GLY A 270 13.22 -0.37 -9.94
CA GLY A 270 12.19 -0.52 -8.92
C GLY A 270 12.33 0.45 -7.75
N ALA A 271 13.55 0.67 -7.25
CA ALA A 271 13.80 1.65 -6.18
C ALA A 271 13.44 3.08 -6.61
N GLN A 272 13.78 3.48 -7.84
CA GLN A 272 13.45 4.80 -8.39
C GLN A 272 11.95 4.96 -8.63
N SER A 273 11.30 3.95 -9.19
CA SER A 273 9.84 3.92 -9.44
C SER A 273 9.01 4.03 -8.15
N ILE A 274 9.57 3.67 -6.99
CA ILE A 274 8.93 3.86 -5.67
C ILE A 274 9.32 5.22 -5.06
N GLY A 275 10.59 5.60 -5.17
CA GLY A 275 11.16 6.76 -4.51
C GLY A 275 10.84 8.12 -5.15
N GLU A 276 10.81 8.21 -6.49
CA GLU A 276 10.46 9.45 -7.20
C GLU A 276 9.01 9.86 -6.90
N PRO A 277 8.01 8.95 -7.03
CA PRO A 277 6.65 9.32 -6.68
C PRO A 277 6.50 9.59 -5.19
N GLY A 278 7.25 8.87 -4.32
CA GLY A 278 7.29 9.17 -2.88
C GLY A 278 7.69 10.62 -2.59
N THR A 279 8.62 11.17 -3.38
CA THR A 279 9.03 12.57 -3.25
C THR A 279 7.94 13.50 -3.74
N GLN A 280 7.30 13.14 -4.86
CA GLN A 280 6.15 13.86 -5.38
C GLN A 280 4.97 13.92 -4.40
N LEU A 281 4.72 12.85 -3.63
CA LEU A 281 3.69 12.84 -2.57
C LEU A 281 3.93 13.95 -1.54
N THR A 282 5.19 14.10 -1.11
CA THR A 282 5.55 15.14 -0.13
C THR A 282 5.37 16.54 -0.70
N MET A 283 5.69 16.75 -1.99
CA MET A 283 5.55 18.06 -2.64
C MET A 283 4.10 18.42 -3.02
N ARG A 284 3.28 17.45 -3.46
CA ARG A 284 1.86 17.68 -3.84
C ARG A 284 1.01 18.15 -2.66
N THR A 285 1.44 17.83 -1.44
CA THR A 285 0.81 18.30 -0.19
C THR A 285 0.73 19.83 -0.14
N PHE A 286 1.61 20.57 -0.83
CA PHE A 286 1.59 22.03 -0.90
C PHE A 286 0.27 22.62 -1.43
N HIS A 287 -0.40 21.97 -2.37
CA HIS A 287 -1.62 22.49 -2.99
C HIS A 287 -2.89 22.20 -2.18
N ILE A 288 -2.84 21.20 -1.29
CA ILE A 288 -3.97 20.76 -0.47
C ILE A 288 -3.80 21.22 0.99
N GLY A 289 -2.56 21.51 1.43
CA GLY A 289 -2.11 21.70 2.81
C GLY A 289 -2.70 22.86 3.61
N GLY A 290 -3.77 23.50 3.14
CA GLY A 290 -4.57 24.43 3.93
C GLY A 290 -6.06 24.14 3.96
N VAL A 291 -6.59 23.26 3.10
CA VAL A 291 -8.02 22.91 3.05
C VAL A 291 -8.25 21.66 3.89
N GLY A 292 -9.12 21.76 4.89
CA GLY A 292 -9.58 20.57 5.62
C GLY A 292 -10.43 19.72 4.69
N GLN A 293 -9.90 18.57 4.25
CA GLN A 293 -10.66 17.56 3.53
C GLN A 293 -11.15 16.53 4.53
N ARG A 294 -12.47 16.43 4.65
CA ARG A 294 -13.16 15.33 5.34
C ARG A 294 -14.07 14.70 4.28
N ASP A 295 -13.97 13.39 4.12
CA ASP A 295 -14.93 12.66 3.30
C ASP A 295 -16.28 12.67 4.02
N ILE A 296 -17.36 12.84 3.25
CA ILE A 296 -18.72 12.78 3.82
C ILE A 296 -18.94 11.36 4.34
N GLU A 297 -19.24 11.24 5.63
CA GLU A 297 -19.62 9.97 6.24
C GLU A 297 -21.00 9.56 5.70
N GLU A 298 -21.04 8.44 4.98
CA GLU A 298 -22.31 7.83 4.55
C GLU A 298 -23.10 7.37 5.79
N ASN A 299 -24.41 7.60 5.75
CA ASN A 299 -25.35 7.23 6.82
C ASN A 299 -26.38 6.19 6.38
N GLU A 300 -26.33 5.74 5.13
CA GLU A 300 -27.26 4.77 4.56
C GLU A 300 -26.61 3.94 3.46
N TYR A 301 -26.99 2.67 3.35
CA TYR A 301 -26.67 1.84 2.18
C TYR A 301 -27.88 1.70 1.27
N LYS A 302 -27.67 1.85 -0.04
CA LYS A 302 -28.70 1.72 -1.09
C LYS A 302 -28.35 0.58 -2.03
N SER A 303 -29.35 -0.25 -2.36
CA SER A 303 -29.19 -1.32 -3.36
C SER A 303 -28.94 -0.73 -4.74
N LYS A 304 -27.87 -1.15 -5.43
CA LYS A 304 -27.58 -0.71 -6.81
C LYS A 304 -28.22 -1.60 -7.86
N HIS A 305 -28.45 -2.86 -7.50
CA HIS A 305 -29.04 -3.86 -8.37
C HIS A 305 -30.45 -4.26 -7.89
N VAL A 306 -31.22 -4.84 -8.82
CA VAL A 306 -32.50 -5.46 -8.50
C VAL A 306 -32.20 -6.87 -8.03
N GLY A 307 -32.79 -7.29 -6.91
CA GLY A 307 -32.53 -8.61 -6.36
C GLY A 307 -33.34 -8.89 -5.11
N THR A 308 -33.00 -9.98 -4.43
CA THR A 308 -33.60 -10.38 -3.17
C THR A 308 -32.59 -10.21 -2.05
N ALA A 309 -32.94 -9.46 -1.00
CA ALA A 309 -32.05 -9.24 0.13
C ALA A 309 -32.04 -10.47 1.06
N LYS A 310 -30.88 -11.09 1.25
CA LYS A 310 -30.68 -12.24 2.15
C LYS A 310 -29.76 -11.84 3.30
N PHE A 311 -30.15 -12.22 4.51
CA PHE A 311 -29.39 -11.88 5.71
C PHE A 311 -28.48 -13.05 6.07
N THR A 312 -27.20 -12.75 6.30
CA THR A 312 -26.20 -13.74 6.73
C THR A 312 -25.63 -13.28 8.07
N ARG A 313 -25.71 -14.12 9.09
CA ARG A 313 -25.18 -13.82 10.45
C ARG A 313 -25.75 -12.53 11.07
N LEU A 314 -26.94 -12.11 10.64
CA LEU A 314 -27.60 -10.89 11.11
C LEU A 314 -28.56 -11.21 12.26
N ARG A 315 -28.36 -10.59 13.43
CA ARG A 315 -29.31 -10.64 14.56
C ARG A 315 -29.96 -9.29 14.75
N THR A 316 -31.29 -9.27 14.88
CA THR A 316 -32.07 -8.04 14.97
C THR A 316 -33.02 -8.07 16.16
N VAL A 317 -33.29 -6.91 16.72
CA VAL A 317 -34.31 -6.71 17.75
C VAL A 317 -35.19 -5.53 17.35
N LYS A 318 -36.47 -5.58 17.71
CA LYS A 318 -37.39 -4.46 17.53
C LYS A 318 -37.24 -3.49 18.69
N ASN A 319 -36.95 -2.22 18.38
CA ASN A 319 -36.89 -1.16 19.37
C ASN A 319 -38.31 -0.70 19.78
N GLU A 320 -38.42 0.19 20.77
CA GLU A 320 -39.69 0.73 21.27
C GLU A 320 -40.51 1.48 20.20
N GLU A 321 -39.83 2.02 19.19
CA GLU A 321 -40.43 2.70 18.03
C GLU A 321 -40.88 1.73 16.92
N GLY A 322 -40.70 0.42 17.11
CA GLY A 322 -41.11 -0.62 16.16
C GLY A 322 -40.11 -0.89 15.02
N GLU A 323 -39.01 -0.15 14.97
CA GLU A 323 -37.94 -0.34 13.99
C GLU A 323 -37.05 -1.55 14.31
N GLN A 324 -36.55 -2.25 13.28
CA GLN A 324 -35.60 -3.36 13.44
C GLN A 324 -34.18 -2.82 13.52
N VAL A 325 -33.53 -3.03 14.67
CA VAL A 325 -32.17 -2.60 14.93
C VAL A 325 -31.24 -3.82 14.96
N VAL A 326 -30.09 -3.70 14.30
CA VAL A 326 -29.07 -4.76 14.24
C VAL A 326 -28.25 -4.81 15.53
N LEU A 327 -28.18 -5.98 16.15
CA LEU A 327 -27.35 -6.21 17.34
C LEU A 327 -25.94 -6.71 16.98
N ALA A 328 -25.86 -7.60 15.99
CA ALA A 328 -24.61 -8.26 15.63
C ALA A 328 -23.68 -7.36 14.82
N ARG A 329 -22.40 -7.33 15.19
CA ARG A 329 -21.36 -6.53 14.51
C ARG A 329 -20.86 -7.14 13.18
N ASN A 330 -21.16 -8.42 12.95
CA ASN A 330 -20.69 -9.20 11.78
C ASN A 330 -21.86 -9.60 10.87
N GLY A 331 -22.95 -8.83 10.91
CA GLY A 331 -24.12 -9.08 10.09
C GLY A 331 -23.87 -8.63 8.64
N GLU A 332 -24.24 -9.46 7.68
CA GLU A 332 -24.08 -9.18 6.26
C GLU A 332 -25.46 -9.21 5.57
N ILE A 333 -25.71 -8.28 4.64
CA ILE A 333 -26.81 -8.38 3.68
C ILE A 333 -26.22 -8.69 2.30
N ALA A 334 -26.61 -9.82 1.74
CA ALA A 334 -26.29 -10.20 0.36
C ALA A 334 -27.51 -9.97 -0.54
N ILE A 335 -27.31 -9.34 -1.70
CA ILE A 335 -28.35 -9.19 -2.72
C ILE A 335 -28.21 -10.34 -3.73
N LEU A 336 -29.23 -11.19 -3.79
CA LEU A 336 -29.28 -12.34 -4.70
C LEU A 336 -30.00 -12.01 -6.00
N ASN A 337 -29.45 -12.49 -7.11
CA ASN A 337 -30.12 -12.53 -8.41
C ASN A 337 -31.26 -13.58 -8.44
N GLU A 338 -32.10 -13.57 -9.49
CA GLU A 338 -33.17 -14.57 -9.69
C GLU A 338 -32.66 -16.03 -9.72
N LYS A 339 -31.38 -16.24 -10.04
CA LYS A 339 -30.70 -17.55 -10.05
C LYS A 339 -30.04 -17.92 -8.72
N GLY A 340 -30.24 -17.15 -7.65
CA GLY A 340 -29.66 -17.41 -6.33
C GLY A 340 -28.15 -17.17 -6.20
N ARG A 341 -27.53 -16.45 -7.16
CA ARG A 341 -26.14 -15.98 -7.05
C ARG A 341 -26.09 -14.63 -6.34
N GLU A 342 -25.11 -14.48 -5.45
CA GLU A 342 -24.78 -13.21 -4.79
C GLU A 342 -24.23 -12.21 -5.80
N ILE A 343 -24.78 -10.99 -5.79
CA ILE A 343 -24.36 -9.87 -6.65
C ILE A 343 -23.57 -8.86 -5.80
N ASP A 344 -24.22 -8.37 -4.74
CA ASP A 344 -23.67 -7.39 -3.82
C ASP A 344 -23.68 -7.96 -2.41
N LYS A 345 -22.70 -7.55 -1.62
CA LYS A 345 -22.56 -7.91 -0.21
C LYS A 345 -22.26 -6.65 0.59
N PHE A 346 -23.06 -6.40 1.62
CA PHE A 346 -22.95 -5.24 2.51
C PHE A 346 -22.70 -5.69 3.94
N ASP A 347 -21.61 -5.24 4.54
CA ASP A 347 -21.31 -5.46 5.96
C ASP A 347 -22.04 -4.41 6.80
N ILE A 348 -22.90 -4.83 7.73
CA ILE A 348 -23.79 -3.93 8.46
C ILE A 348 -23.23 -3.61 9.84
N PRO A 349 -23.06 -2.31 10.18
CA PRO A 349 -22.62 -1.93 11.51
C PRO A 349 -23.69 -2.24 12.57
N ALA A 350 -23.25 -2.57 13.77
CA ALA A 350 -24.16 -2.71 14.91
C ALA A 350 -24.88 -1.38 15.22
N GLY A 351 -26.16 -1.48 15.56
CA GLY A 351 -27.03 -0.35 15.80
C GLY A 351 -27.63 0.31 14.56
N ALA A 352 -27.36 -0.24 13.38
CA ALA A 352 -28.00 0.20 12.17
C ALA A 352 -29.49 -0.23 12.15
N ILE A 353 -30.34 0.65 11.61
CA ILE A 353 -31.78 0.48 11.47
C ILE A 353 -32.05 -0.12 10.09
N LEU A 354 -32.60 -1.33 10.05
CA LEU A 354 -33.00 -1.99 8.82
C LEU A 354 -34.29 -1.39 8.27
N LYS A 355 -34.29 -1.07 6.98
CA LYS A 355 -35.47 -0.63 6.24
C LYS A 355 -36.07 -1.71 5.35
N VAL A 356 -35.37 -2.84 5.17
CA VAL A 356 -35.82 -4.02 4.40
C VAL A 356 -35.94 -5.25 5.29
N ALA A 357 -36.83 -6.17 4.93
CA ALA A 357 -36.99 -7.46 5.58
C ALA A 357 -36.16 -8.56 4.89
N GLU A 358 -35.94 -9.68 5.58
CA GLU A 358 -35.28 -10.84 4.99
C GLU A 358 -36.10 -11.42 3.83
N ASN A 359 -35.44 -11.71 2.72
CA ASN A 359 -36.02 -12.17 1.45
C ASN A 359 -36.92 -11.15 0.73
N ASP A 360 -36.81 -9.87 1.08
CA ASP A 360 -37.56 -8.82 0.40
C ASP A 360 -37.00 -8.51 -0.99
N LYS A 361 -37.87 -8.15 -1.94
CA LYS A 361 -37.47 -7.80 -3.31
C LYS A 361 -37.06 -6.34 -3.36
N VAL A 362 -35.76 -6.09 -3.51
CA VAL A 362 -35.20 -4.74 -3.57
C VAL A 362 -35.08 -4.27 -5.02
N LYS A 363 -35.49 -3.01 -5.25
CA LYS A 363 -35.25 -2.31 -6.50
C LYS A 363 -33.96 -1.50 -6.40
N GLN A 364 -33.40 -1.13 -7.56
CA GLN A 364 -32.32 -0.15 -7.62
C GLN A 364 -32.72 1.15 -6.90
N GLY A 365 -31.85 1.63 -6.00
CA GLY A 365 -32.04 2.81 -5.17
C GLY A 365 -32.75 2.59 -3.83
N THR A 366 -33.20 1.36 -3.53
CA THR A 366 -33.88 1.07 -2.24
C THR A 366 -32.88 1.16 -1.09
N VAL A 367 -33.22 1.91 -0.05
CA VAL A 367 -32.42 2.00 1.19
C VAL A 367 -32.53 0.69 1.95
N LEU A 368 -31.39 0.03 2.17
CA LEU A 368 -31.31 -1.25 2.90
C LEU A 368 -31.24 -0.99 4.41
N VAL A 369 -30.35 -0.10 4.83
CA VAL A 369 -30.06 0.17 6.23
C VAL A 369 -29.62 1.63 6.41
N GLN A 370 -29.91 2.20 7.59
CA GLN A 370 -29.56 3.56 7.98
C GLN A 370 -28.94 3.57 9.39
N TRP A 371 -27.94 4.41 9.64
CA TRP A 371 -27.31 4.52 10.97
C TRP A 371 -26.89 5.96 11.28
N ASP A 372 -26.56 6.22 12.54
CA ASP A 372 -25.94 7.49 12.96
C ASP A 372 -24.44 7.46 12.59
N PRO A 373 -23.96 8.34 11.69
CA PRO A 373 -22.55 8.37 11.30
C PRO A 373 -21.61 8.74 12.44
N HIS A 374 -22.08 9.53 13.42
CA HIS A 374 -21.22 10.17 14.42
C HIS A 374 -21.14 9.43 15.75
N SER A 375 -22.01 8.45 15.98
CA SER A 375 -22.01 7.66 17.21
C SER A 375 -22.21 6.18 16.92
N ILE A 376 -21.48 5.33 17.65
CA ILE A 376 -21.69 3.89 17.69
C ILE A 376 -22.50 3.61 18.94
N PRO A 377 -23.78 3.22 18.82
CA PRO A 377 -24.59 2.88 19.98
C PRO A 377 -24.19 1.50 20.52
N ILE A 378 -24.18 1.39 21.84
CA ILE A 378 -24.06 0.13 22.59
C ILE A 378 -25.46 -0.23 23.04
N LEU A 379 -26.00 -1.30 22.46
CA LEU A 379 -27.38 -1.74 22.66
C LEU A 379 -27.44 -2.93 23.60
N SER A 380 -28.53 -3.03 24.34
CA SER A 380 -28.86 -4.22 25.14
C SER A 380 -29.49 -5.32 24.27
N GLU A 381 -29.04 -6.56 24.40
CA GLU A 381 -29.64 -7.75 23.77
C GLU A 381 -30.80 -8.32 24.62
N VAL A 382 -30.73 -8.14 25.94
CA VAL A 382 -31.68 -8.67 26.91
C VAL A 382 -32.33 -7.55 27.72
N ALA A 383 -33.55 -7.79 28.19
CA ALA A 383 -34.20 -6.90 29.15
C ALA A 383 -33.67 -7.17 30.56
N GLY A 384 -33.47 -6.12 31.35
CA GLY A 384 -32.94 -6.26 32.71
C GLY A 384 -32.73 -4.92 33.40
N LYS A 385 -32.27 -4.97 34.64
CA LYS A 385 -31.94 -3.81 35.47
C LYS A 385 -30.47 -3.46 35.34
N VAL A 386 -30.17 -2.18 35.12
CA VAL A 386 -28.82 -1.66 34.88
C VAL A 386 -28.03 -1.57 36.19
N ARG A 387 -26.82 -2.15 36.22
CA ARG A 387 -25.82 -1.99 37.28
C ARG A 387 -24.48 -1.59 36.68
N TYR A 388 -23.77 -0.66 37.32
CA TYR A 388 -22.40 -0.34 36.93
C TYR A 388 -21.39 -1.22 37.65
N GLU A 389 -20.37 -1.65 36.92
CA GLU A 389 -19.22 -2.36 37.46
C GLU A 389 -17.94 -1.72 36.92
N ASP A 390 -16.95 -1.51 37.79
CA ASP A 390 -15.71 -0.79 37.48
C ASP A 390 -15.93 0.65 36.94
N VAL A 391 -17.10 1.28 37.21
CA VAL A 391 -17.39 2.70 36.90
C VAL A 391 -17.36 3.54 38.18
N VAL A 392 -16.22 4.17 38.46
CA VAL A 392 -15.98 5.03 39.63
C VAL A 392 -15.86 6.49 39.22
N ASP A 393 -16.61 7.36 39.91
CA ASP A 393 -16.60 8.82 39.69
C ASP A 393 -15.21 9.40 40.01
N GLY A 394 -14.67 10.20 39.09
CA GLY A 394 -13.36 10.84 39.20
C GLY A 394 -12.16 9.97 38.78
N GLU A 395 -12.28 8.64 38.75
CA GLU A 395 -11.23 7.74 38.25
C GLU A 395 -11.50 7.25 36.82
N THR A 396 -12.65 6.61 36.61
CA THR A 396 -13.05 6.09 35.29
C THR A 396 -14.17 6.88 34.66
N LEU A 397 -14.94 7.63 35.46
CA LEU A 397 -16.09 8.40 35.03
C LEU A 397 -15.85 9.89 35.24
N ARG A 398 -16.13 10.69 34.21
CA ARG A 398 -16.23 12.14 34.27
C ARG A 398 -17.69 12.54 34.10
N VAL A 399 -18.19 13.25 35.11
CA VAL A 399 -19.51 13.85 35.04
C VAL A 399 -19.37 15.25 34.47
N GLU A 400 -19.91 15.46 33.26
CA GLU A 400 -20.00 16.78 32.64
C GLU A 400 -21.41 17.34 32.85
N LYS A 401 -21.49 18.58 33.32
CA LYS A 401 -22.75 19.31 33.40
C LYS A 401 -22.84 20.23 32.20
N ASP A 402 -23.85 20.00 31.37
CA ASP A 402 -24.16 20.91 30.28
C ASP A 402 -24.72 22.24 30.83
N PRO A 403 -24.66 23.33 30.04
CA PRO A 403 -25.26 24.62 30.39
C PRO A 403 -26.77 24.55 30.71
N SER A 404 -27.46 23.51 30.24
CA SER A 404 -28.89 23.24 30.50
C SER A 404 -29.17 22.51 31.82
N GLY A 405 -28.12 22.12 32.56
CA GLY A 405 -28.25 21.34 33.80
C GLY A 405 -28.36 19.82 33.61
N HIS A 406 -28.34 19.32 32.36
CA HIS A 406 -28.24 17.89 32.09
C HIS A 406 -26.88 17.35 32.53
N ILE A 407 -26.91 16.16 33.14
CA ILE A 407 -25.72 15.47 33.65
C ILE A 407 -25.35 14.40 32.64
N ARG A 408 -24.22 14.59 31.94
CA ARG A 408 -23.64 13.60 31.04
C ARG A 408 -22.52 12.85 31.74
N ARG A 409 -22.47 11.54 31.50
CA ARG A 409 -21.53 10.61 32.13
C ARG A 409 -20.59 10.07 31.07
N MET A 410 -19.35 10.57 31.02
CA MET A 410 -18.34 10.15 30.04
C MET A 410 -17.30 9.25 30.71
N ILE A 411 -16.95 8.13 30.08
CA ILE A 411 -15.82 7.31 30.52
C ILE A 411 -14.49 8.01 30.16
N MET A 412 -13.64 8.24 31.15
CA MET A 412 -12.30 8.80 30.95
C MET A 412 -11.30 7.74 30.52
N GLU A 413 -10.24 8.18 29.85
CA GLU A 413 -9.01 7.39 29.73
C GLU A 413 -8.47 7.14 31.14
N HIS A 414 -8.41 5.88 31.53
CA HIS A 414 -7.96 5.46 32.85
C HIS A 414 -6.82 4.46 32.70
N LYS A 415 -5.73 4.70 33.43
CA LYS A 415 -4.59 3.79 33.50
C LYS A 415 -4.73 2.97 34.77
N GLY A 416 -5.20 1.72 34.68
CA GLY A 416 -5.47 0.92 35.89
C GLY A 416 -6.02 -0.48 35.64
N VAL A 417 -6.61 -1.04 36.71
CA VAL A 417 -7.22 -2.40 36.77
C VAL A 417 -8.72 -2.39 36.45
N TYR A 418 -9.33 -1.20 36.45
CA TYR A 418 -10.76 -1.02 36.20
C TYR A 418 -11.09 -1.26 34.72
N HIS A 419 -12.20 -1.95 34.47
CA HIS A 419 -12.76 -2.14 33.13
C HIS A 419 -14.24 -1.75 33.13
N PRO A 420 -14.55 -0.45 32.91
CA PRO A 420 -15.91 0.08 32.96
C PRO A 420 -16.90 -0.76 32.16
N GLN A 421 -17.95 -1.25 32.81
CA GLN A 421 -18.98 -2.04 32.16
C GLN A 421 -20.36 -1.82 32.76
N VAL A 422 -21.38 -1.99 31.92
CA VAL A 422 -22.79 -2.00 32.29
C VAL A 422 -23.25 -3.44 32.35
N VAL A 423 -23.72 -3.88 33.51
CA VAL A 423 -24.25 -5.22 33.74
C VAL A 423 -25.77 -5.14 33.78
N LEU A 424 -26.45 -6.07 33.11
CA LEU A 424 -27.90 -6.24 33.19
C LEU A 424 -28.23 -7.39 34.13
N GLU A 425 -29.08 -7.12 35.11
CA GLU A 425 -29.51 -8.09 36.12
C GLU A 425 -31.00 -8.41 35.99
N ASP A 426 -31.35 -9.64 36.32
CA ASP A 426 -32.74 -10.06 36.49
C ASP A 426 -33.31 -9.56 37.84
N GLU A 427 -34.62 -9.69 38.08
CA GLU A 427 -35.27 -9.31 39.34
C GLU A 427 -34.67 -10.00 40.58
N SER A 428 -34.00 -11.14 40.36
CA SER A 428 -33.30 -11.95 41.37
C SER A 428 -31.85 -11.52 41.66
N GLY A 429 -31.33 -10.50 40.97
CA GLY A 429 -29.93 -10.05 41.09
C GLY A 429 -28.92 -10.95 40.36
N LYS A 430 -29.39 -11.88 39.52
CA LYS A 430 -28.54 -12.69 38.65
C LYS A 430 -28.15 -11.89 37.41
N ILE A 431 -26.86 -11.89 37.07
CA ILE A 431 -26.34 -11.26 35.86
C ILE A 431 -26.87 -12.01 34.63
N LEU A 432 -27.62 -11.30 33.78
CA LEU A 432 -28.11 -11.78 32.50
C LEU A 432 -27.06 -11.57 31.41
N ASP A 433 -26.51 -10.35 31.33
CA ASP A 433 -25.51 -9.97 30.33
C ASP A 433 -24.66 -8.78 30.80
N PHE A 434 -23.55 -8.50 30.13
CA PHE A 434 -22.69 -7.35 30.42
C PHE A 434 -22.13 -6.69 29.15
N TYR A 435 -22.03 -5.37 29.16
CA TYR A 435 -21.62 -4.53 28.04
C TYR A 435 -20.46 -3.65 28.46
N TYR A 436 -19.34 -3.77 27.74
CA TYR A 436 -18.16 -2.96 28.01
C TYR A 436 -18.32 -1.53 27.51
N LEU A 437 -17.89 -0.58 28.31
CA LEU A 437 -17.87 0.83 27.93
C LEU A 437 -16.45 1.22 27.51
N PRO A 438 -16.22 1.52 26.22
CA PRO A 438 -14.92 2.00 25.78
C PRO A 438 -14.63 3.40 26.32
N GLU A 439 -13.36 3.81 26.23
CA GLU A 439 -12.95 5.16 26.58
C GLU A 439 -13.72 6.20 25.74
N LYS A 440 -14.07 7.33 26.35
CA LYS A 440 -14.89 8.40 25.76
C LYS A 440 -16.35 8.02 25.45
N ALA A 441 -16.82 6.83 25.85
CA ALA A 441 -18.23 6.49 25.75
C ALA A 441 -19.07 7.34 26.71
N TYR A 442 -20.19 7.86 26.22
CA TYR A 442 -21.22 8.51 27.02
C TYR A 442 -22.26 7.49 27.45
N ILE A 443 -22.48 7.36 28.75
CA ILE A 443 -23.51 6.49 29.33
C ILE A 443 -24.84 7.23 29.32
N GLU A 444 -25.85 6.65 28.67
CA GLU A 444 -27.19 7.23 28.55
C GLU A 444 -28.12 6.74 29.67
N VAL A 445 -27.90 5.51 30.15
CA VAL A 445 -28.71 4.92 31.22
C VAL A 445 -28.25 5.37 32.60
N SER A 446 -29.10 5.20 33.61
CA SER A 446 -28.76 5.40 35.02
C SER A 446 -28.77 4.08 35.80
N PRO A 447 -27.97 3.95 36.87
CA PRO A 447 -27.95 2.73 37.67
C PRO A 447 -29.32 2.49 38.31
N GLY A 448 -29.83 1.26 38.19
CA GLY A 448 -31.14 0.83 38.67
C GLY A 448 -32.29 1.02 37.68
N GLU A 449 -32.03 1.62 36.52
CA GLU A 449 -33.00 1.75 35.43
C GLU A 449 -33.33 0.38 34.81
N SER A 450 -34.59 0.17 34.43
CA SER A 450 -35.02 -1.06 33.73
C SER A 450 -35.04 -0.82 32.23
N VAL A 451 -34.26 -1.60 31.50
CA VAL A 451 -34.12 -1.49 30.04
C VAL A 451 -34.75 -2.69 29.34
N LYS A 452 -35.26 -2.47 28.13
CA LYS A 452 -35.72 -3.54 27.23
C LYS A 452 -34.63 -3.90 26.23
N ALA A 453 -34.72 -5.08 25.64
CA ALA A 453 -33.87 -5.45 24.51
C ALA A 453 -33.97 -4.39 23.38
N GLY A 454 -32.84 -3.97 22.83
CA GLY A 454 -32.71 -2.93 21.83
C GLY A 454 -32.53 -1.51 22.39
N HIS A 455 -32.53 -1.32 23.71
CA HIS A 455 -32.32 -0.01 24.32
C HIS A 455 -30.84 0.40 24.31
N ILE A 456 -30.55 1.69 24.08
CA ILE A 456 -29.19 2.25 24.03
C ILE A 456 -28.66 2.43 25.45
N LEU A 457 -27.64 1.66 25.81
CA LEU A 457 -26.96 1.76 27.11
C LEU A 457 -25.95 2.92 27.12
N ALA A 458 -25.19 3.03 26.04
CA ALA A 458 -24.16 4.05 25.89
C ALA A 458 -23.93 4.38 24.42
N LYS A 459 -23.37 5.55 24.15
CA LYS A 459 -22.94 5.97 22.82
C LYS A 459 -21.45 6.25 22.84
N THR A 460 -20.73 5.61 21.94
CA THR A 460 -19.33 5.95 21.72
C THR A 460 -19.30 6.94 20.55
N PRO A 461 -18.75 8.15 20.71
CA PRO A 461 -18.53 9.01 19.57
C PRO A 461 -17.63 8.26 18.61
N ARG A 462 -18.08 8.11 17.35
CA ARG A 462 -17.25 7.51 16.32
C ARG A 462 -16.08 8.45 16.18
N GLU A 463 -14.88 8.01 16.57
CA GLU A 463 -13.69 8.75 16.19
C GLU A 463 -13.70 8.75 14.67
N ALA A 464 -14.11 9.88 14.07
CA ALA A 464 -14.10 10.09 12.63
C ALA A 464 -12.75 9.58 12.16
N SER A 465 -12.78 8.44 11.45
CA SER A 465 -11.64 7.56 11.18
C SER A 465 -10.44 8.46 10.97
N LYS A 466 -9.57 8.58 12.01
CA LYS A 466 -8.61 9.69 12.18
C LYS A 466 -8.16 10.07 10.80
N THR A 467 -8.65 11.22 10.29
CA THR A 467 -8.62 11.60 8.86
C THR A 467 -7.40 10.93 8.27
N GLN A 468 -7.55 9.81 7.55
CA GLN A 468 -6.40 8.96 7.21
C GLN A 468 -5.42 9.91 6.58
N ASP A 469 -4.38 10.26 7.33
CA ASP A 469 -3.75 11.55 7.11
C ASP A 469 -3.04 11.40 5.79
N ILE A 470 -3.63 11.97 4.74
CA ILE A 470 -3.11 11.95 3.38
C ILE A 470 -1.67 12.51 3.43
N THR A 471 -1.35 13.35 4.43
CA THR A 471 -0.01 13.91 4.66
C THR A 471 0.97 12.98 5.40
N GLY A 472 0.52 11.81 5.87
CA GLY A 472 1.28 10.77 6.57
C GLY A 472 1.67 9.55 5.72
N GLY A 473 1.35 9.56 4.41
CA GLY A 473 1.59 8.42 3.50
C GLY A 473 3.05 7.93 3.51
N LEU A 474 4.02 8.84 3.36
CA LEU A 474 5.44 8.46 3.33
C LEU A 474 5.95 7.88 4.68
N PRO A 475 5.66 8.47 5.86
CA PRO A 475 5.96 7.84 7.14
C PRO A 475 5.41 6.42 7.27
N ARG A 476 4.19 6.16 6.77
CA ARG A 476 3.59 4.83 6.77
C ARG A 476 4.33 3.87 5.85
N VAL A 477 4.66 4.29 4.62
CA VAL A 477 5.46 3.49 3.68
C VAL A 477 6.83 3.17 4.28
N THR A 478 7.46 4.14 4.93
CA THR A 478 8.75 3.95 5.60
C THR A 478 8.65 2.98 6.77
N GLU A 479 7.58 3.07 7.57
CA GLU A 479 7.30 2.12 8.67
C GLU A 479 7.19 0.68 8.16
N ILE A 480 6.48 0.49 7.04
CA ILE A 480 6.27 -0.83 6.41
C ILE A 480 7.59 -1.38 5.84
N PHE A 481 8.36 -0.59 5.08
CA PHE A 481 9.65 -1.02 4.53
C PHE A 481 10.72 -1.27 5.60
N GLU A 482 10.65 -0.58 6.74
CA GLU A 482 11.51 -0.87 7.89
C GLU A 482 11.00 -2.04 8.74
N ALA A 483 9.89 -2.67 8.33
CA ALA A 483 9.22 -3.76 9.04
C ALA A 483 8.99 -3.46 10.53
N ARG A 484 8.72 -2.19 10.87
CA ARG A 484 8.56 -1.76 12.27
C ARG A 484 7.23 -2.26 12.82
N LYS A 485 7.21 -2.53 14.13
CA LYS A 485 5.96 -2.81 14.83
C LYS A 485 5.15 -1.51 14.93
N PRO A 486 3.88 -1.50 14.48
CA PRO A 486 3.00 -0.36 14.67
C PRO A 486 2.88 0.02 16.15
N LYS A 487 2.67 1.32 16.41
CA LYS A 487 2.47 1.83 17.77
C LYS A 487 1.29 1.15 18.47
N ASP A 488 0.23 0.88 17.71
CA ASP A 488 -0.97 0.25 18.21
C ASP A 488 -1.35 -0.99 17.38
N PRO A 489 -0.73 -2.16 17.61
CA PRO A 489 -0.87 -3.30 16.72
C PRO A 489 -2.16 -4.10 16.98
N ALA A 490 -2.76 -4.64 15.93
CA ALA A 490 -3.77 -5.68 16.06
C ALA A 490 -3.14 -6.98 16.58
N ILE A 491 -3.93 -7.75 17.34
CA ILE A 491 -3.55 -9.08 17.83
C ILE A 491 -4.26 -10.10 16.94
N MET A 492 -3.51 -11.04 16.39
CA MET A 492 -4.01 -12.08 15.49
C MET A 492 -4.20 -13.41 16.23
N ALA A 493 -5.16 -14.21 15.78
CA ALA A 493 -5.33 -15.58 16.22
C ALA A 493 -4.15 -16.43 15.75
N GLU A 494 -3.52 -17.20 16.65
CA GLU A 494 -2.36 -18.04 16.32
C GLU A 494 -2.78 -19.45 15.86
N ILE A 495 -4.01 -19.85 16.15
CA ILE A 495 -4.59 -21.13 15.76
C ILE A 495 -6.02 -20.91 15.26
N ASP A 496 -6.50 -21.83 14.42
CA ASP A 496 -7.93 -21.95 14.12
C ASP A 496 -8.67 -22.42 15.36
N GLY A 497 -9.86 -21.89 15.61
CA GLY A 497 -10.67 -22.39 16.72
C GLY A 497 -11.78 -21.47 17.17
N LYS A 498 -12.42 -21.87 18.27
CA LYS A 498 -13.48 -21.12 18.92
C LYS A 498 -12.90 -20.15 19.94
N VAL A 499 -13.37 -18.92 19.91
CA VAL A 499 -12.94 -17.85 20.81
C VAL A 499 -13.66 -17.99 22.15
N GLU A 500 -12.91 -18.06 23.23
CA GLU A 500 -13.39 -17.96 24.61
C GLU A 500 -12.77 -16.72 25.25
N VAL A 501 -13.60 -15.77 25.64
CA VAL A 501 -13.13 -14.58 26.35
C VAL A 501 -13.11 -14.92 27.83
N SER A 502 -11.91 -15.11 28.41
CA SER A 502 -11.80 -15.37 29.84
C SER A 502 -12.03 -14.07 30.62
N GLY A 503 -12.89 -14.14 31.64
CA GLY A 503 -13.10 -13.05 32.61
C GLY A 503 -11.94 -12.87 33.59
N GLU A 504 -11.00 -13.83 33.65
CA GLU A 504 -9.86 -13.77 34.56
C GLU A 504 -8.77 -12.82 34.05
N LYS A 505 -8.56 -11.73 34.80
CA LYS A 505 -7.57 -10.69 34.51
C LYS A 505 -6.17 -11.18 34.94
N ARG A 506 -5.27 -11.50 33.99
CA ARG A 506 -3.83 -11.68 34.29
C ARG A 506 -3.11 -10.35 34.14
N ARG A 507 -2.58 -9.81 35.24
CA ARG A 507 -1.79 -8.55 35.28
C ARG A 507 -2.51 -7.33 34.64
N GLY A 508 -3.83 -7.19 34.83
CA GLY A 508 -4.61 -6.07 34.30
C GLY A 508 -4.78 -6.06 32.78
N LYS A 509 -4.47 -7.17 32.11
CA LYS A 509 -4.74 -7.39 30.68
C LYS A 509 -5.78 -8.50 30.54
N ARG A 510 -6.63 -8.39 29.52
CA ARG A 510 -7.60 -9.44 29.19
C ARG A 510 -6.94 -10.53 28.38
N THR A 511 -7.45 -11.75 28.53
CA THR A 511 -7.00 -12.90 27.76
C THR A 511 -8.14 -13.43 26.91
N ILE A 512 -7.93 -13.48 25.60
CA ILE A 512 -8.73 -14.30 24.70
C ILE A 512 -8.05 -15.67 24.61
N ILE A 513 -8.81 -16.73 24.83
CA ILE A 513 -8.36 -18.10 24.62
C ILE A 513 -8.99 -18.57 23.32
N VAL A 514 -8.18 -18.95 22.34
CA VAL A 514 -8.67 -19.64 21.15
C VAL A 514 -8.46 -21.13 21.38
N ARG A 515 -9.54 -21.91 21.32
CA ARG A 515 -9.51 -23.37 21.49
C ARG A 515 -9.81 -24.05 20.17
N ASN A 516 -8.89 -24.86 19.68
CA ASN A 516 -9.08 -25.67 18.47
C ASN A 516 -9.89 -26.94 18.81
N GLU A 517 -10.50 -27.58 17.80
CA GLU A 517 -11.27 -28.82 17.96
C GLU A 517 -10.45 -29.98 18.52
N SER A 518 -9.12 -29.95 18.32
CA SER A 518 -8.16 -30.92 18.86
C SER A 518 -7.79 -30.70 20.34
N GLY A 519 -8.36 -29.68 21.01
CA GLY A 519 -8.09 -29.37 22.42
C GLY A 519 -6.83 -28.54 22.69
N VAL A 520 -6.15 -28.04 21.64
CA VAL A 520 -5.04 -27.09 21.79
C VAL A 520 -5.61 -25.71 22.06
N GLU A 521 -5.13 -25.06 23.12
CA GLU A 521 -5.54 -23.71 23.52
C GLU A 521 -4.37 -22.74 23.38
N ARG A 522 -4.63 -21.55 22.83
CA ARG A 522 -3.68 -20.44 22.83
C ARG A 522 -4.29 -19.20 23.48
N GLU A 523 -3.55 -18.65 24.43
CA GLU A 523 -3.88 -17.43 25.16
C GLU A 523 -3.33 -16.18 24.44
N HIS A 524 -4.18 -15.18 24.21
CA HIS A 524 -3.88 -13.91 23.57
C HIS A 524 -4.17 -12.74 24.51
N LEU A 525 -3.13 -11.96 24.85
CA LEU A 525 -3.24 -10.85 25.81
C LEU A 525 -3.61 -9.53 25.12
N ILE A 526 -4.77 -8.96 25.48
CA ILE A 526 -5.26 -7.69 24.97
C ILE A 526 -4.98 -6.55 25.96
N THR A 527 -4.48 -5.44 25.44
CA THR A 527 -4.29 -4.18 26.19
C THR A 527 -5.62 -3.45 26.41
N HIS A 528 -5.72 -2.68 27.50
CA HIS A 528 -6.92 -1.88 27.79
C HIS A 528 -7.29 -0.92 26.65
N GLY A 529 -8.57 -0.56 26.57
CA GLY A 529 -9.10 0.42 25.61
C GLY A 529 -9.31 -0.07 24.18
N LYS A 530 -8.84 -1.27 23.82
CA LYS A 530 -8.96 -1.77 22.45
C LYS A 530 -10.32 -2.36 22.12
N HIS A 531 -10.81 -2.02 20.92
CA HIS A 531 -12.04 -2.57 20.37
C HIS A 531 -11.82 -3.99 19.83
N MET A 532 -12.55 -4.96 20.38
CA MET A 532 -12.49 -6.36 19.93
C MET A 532 -13.38 -6.56 18.70
N ARG A 533 -12.89 -7.33 17.72
CA ARG A 533 -13.64 -7.73 16.53
C ARG A 533 -14.48 -8.98 16.74
N VAL A 534 -14.07 -9.81 17.71
CA VAL A 534 -14.61 -11.14 17.94
C VAL A 534 -15.30 -11.22 19.29
N HIS A 535 -16.34 -12.05 19.37
CA HIS A 535 -17.09 -12.35 20.59
C HIS A 535 -16.80 -13.76 21.09
N ALA A 536 -17.19 -14.02 22.34
CA ALA A 536 -17.14 -15.36 22.90
C ALA A 536 -18.07 -16.29 22.11
N GLY A 537 -17.49 -17.36 21.56
CA GLY A 537 -18.19 -18.36 20.76
C GLY A 537 -17.97 -18.25 19.25
N ASP A 538 -17.33 -17.18 18.78
CA ASP A 538 -17.00 -17.02 17.36
C ASP A 538 -15.92 -18.02 16.92
N ILE A 539 -15.98 -18.44 15.67
CA ILE A 539 -14.96 -19.30 15.04
C ILE A 539 -14.03 -18.39 14.25
N VAL A 540 -12.76 -18.41 14.60
CA VAL A 540 -11.71 -17.61 13.96
C VAL A 540 -10.72 -18.50 13.24
N ARG A 541 -10.15 -17.99 12.15
CA ARG A 541 -9.04 -18.65 11.45
C ARG A 541 -7.68 -18.14 11.96
N ALA A 542 -6.66 -18.97 11.86
CA ALA A 542 -5.28 -18.60 12.11
C ALA A 542 -4.91 -17.42 11.21
N GLY A 543 -4.41 -16.36 11.83
CA GLY A 543 -4.07 -15.11 11.17
C GLY A 543 -5.18 -14.05 11.18
N GLU A 544 -6.40 -14.38 11.60
CA GLU A 544 -7.48 -13.40 11.69
C GLU A 544 -7.27 -12.42 12.86
N ALA A 545 -7.59 -11.14 12.64
CA ALA A 545 -7.43 -10.10 13.66
C ALA A 545 -8.53 -10.20 14.72
N LEU A 546 -8.14 -10.47 15.97
CA LEU A 546 -9.04 -10.51 17.13
C LEU A 546 -9.44 -9.10 17.60
N VAL A 547 -8.57 -8.13 17.34
CA VAL A 547 -8.68 -6.75 17.84
C VAL A 547 -8.40 -5.78 16.69
N ASP A 548 -9.07 -4.63 16.69
CA ASP A 548 -8.83 -3.57 15.71
C ASP A 548 -7.40 -3.02 15.79
N GLY A 549 -6.81 -2.78 14.63
CA GLY A 549 -5.49 -2.17 14.48
C GLY A 549 -4.75 -2.63 13.22
N PRO A 550 -3.64 -1.96 12.87
CA PRO A 550 -2.71 -2.43 11.84
C PRO A 550 -2.07 -3.77 12.22
N LEU A 551 -1.99 -4.69 11.25
CA LEU A 551 -1.35 -5.99 11.44
C LEU A 551 0.17 -5.84 11.54
N VAL A 552 0.80 -6.73 12.30
CA VAL A 552 2.25 -6.77 12.49
C VAL A 552 2.86 -7.76 11.48
N PRO A 553 3.71 -7.31 10.54
CA PRO A 553 4.29 -8.20 9.52
C PRO A 553 5.03 -9.43 10.07
N HIS A 554 5.70 -9.27 11.23
CA HIS A 554 6.43 -10.37 11.87
C HIS A 554 5.51 -11.45 12.43
N ASP A 555 4.31 -11.06 12.90
CA ASP A 555 3.33 -12.02 13.41
C ASP A 555 2.64 -12.74 12.25
N ILE A 556 2.37 -12.04 11.13
CA ILE A 556 1.91 -12.67 9.88
C ILE A 556 2.91 -13.73 9.41
N LEU A 557 4.22 -13.45 9.43
CA LEU A 557 5.24 -14.42 9.00
C LEU A 557 5.22 -15.68 9.85
N ARG A 558 5.08 -15.51 11.17
CA ARG A 558 5.08 -16.62 12.13
C ARG A 558 3.83 -17.49 12.02
N ILE A 559 2.68 -16.90 11.72
CA ILE A 559 1.37 -17.56 11.76
C ILE A 559 0.95 -18.07 10.38
N SER A 560 1.02 -17.20 9.37
CA SER A 560 0.45 -17.43 8.03
C SER A 560 1.49 -17.74 6.95
N GLY A 561 2.79 -17.58 7.25
CA GLY A 561 3.89 -17.92 6.34
C GLY A 561 4.35 -16.78 5.42
N GLU A 562 5.31 -17.08 4.54
CA GLU A 562 5.96 -16.08 3.67
C GLU A 562 5.00 -15.44 2.66
N GLU A 563 4.15 -16.25 2.01
CA GLU A 563 3.27 -15.78 0.94
C GLU A 563 2.28 -14.72 1.42
N GLU A 564 1.65 -14.94 2.58
CA GLU A 564 0.69 -13.99 3.14
C GLU A 564 1.35 -12.69 3.59
N VAL A 565 2.58 -12.74 4.12
CA VAL A 565 3.35 -11.52 4.46
C VAL A 565 3.67 -10.73 3.20
N GLN A 566 4.15 -11.40 2.15
CA GLN A 566 4.49 -10.75 0.89
C GLN A 566 3.26 -10.06 0.29
N ARG A 567 2.13 -10.77 0.22
CA ARG A 567 0.87 -10.23 -0.27
C ARG A 567 0.39 -9.06 0.57
N TYR A 568 0.48 -9.16 1.89
CA TYR A 568 0.12 -8.07 2.81
C TYR A 568 0.99 -6.82 2.59
N LEU A 569 2.31 -6.97 2.51
CA LEU A 569 3.24 -5.85 2.32
C LEU A 569 3.00 -5.14 0.98
N VAL A 570 2.89 -5.90 -0.12
CA VAL A 570 2.63 -5.32 -1.46
C VAL A 570 1.30 -4.57 -1.46
N ARG A 571 0.24 -5.17 -0.90
CA ARG A 571 -1.09 -4.55 -0.83
C ARG A 571 -1.09 -3.26 0.01
N GLU A 572 -0.50 -3.27 1.20
CA GLU A 572 -0.47 -2.09 2.07
C GLU A 572 0.31 -0.94 1.44
N ILE A 573 1.48 -1.22 0.84
CA ILE A 573 2.28 -0.20 0.17
C ILE A 573 1.49 0.38 -1.02
N GLN A 574 0.86 -0.48 -1.83
CA GLN A 574 0.06 -0.01 -2.95
C GLN A 574 -1.14 0.81 -2.54
N ASN A 575 -1.83 0.42 -1.48
CA ASN A 575 -2.97 1.19 -0.98
C ASN A 575 -2.54 2.62 -0.60
N VAL A 576 -1.34 2.80 -0.06
CA VAL A 576 -0.83 4.15 0.24
C VAL A 576 -0.59 4.94 -1.04
N TYR A 577 0.09 4.40 -2.05
CA TYR A 577 0.33 5.11 -3.33
C TYR A 577 -0.97 5.39 -4.10
N ARG A 578 -1.90 4.41 -4.16
CA ARG A 578 -3.21 4.56 -4.80
C ARG A 578 -4.11 5.56 -4.10
N SER A 579 -4.08 5.63 -2.77
CA SER A 579 -4.82 6.66 -2.03
C SER A 579 -4.44 8.08 -2.44
N GLN A 580 -3.24 8.25 -2.98
CA GLN A 580 -2.68 9.49 -3.48
C GLN A 580 -2.77 9.65 -5.01
N ARG A 581 -3.47 8.73 -5.69
CA ARG A 581 -3.62 8.67 -7.14
C ARG A 581 -2.28 8.58 -7.88
N VAL A 582 -1.33 7.87 -7.29
CA VAL A 582 -0.07 7.49 -7.95
C VAL A 582 -0.17 6.01 -8.27
N GLU A 583 -0.03 5.70 -9.55
CA GLU A 583 -0.01 4.32 -10.03
C GLU A 583 1.45 3.83 -10.12
N ILE A 584 1.73 2.71 -9.47
CA ILE A 584 3.02 2.02 -9.50
C ILE A 584 2.73 0.56 -9.84
N ASP A 585 3.57 -0.09 -10.64
CA ASP A 585 3.44 -1.53 -10.89
C ASP A 585 3.90 -2.35 -9.69
N ASP A 586 3.14 -3.38 -9.34
CA ASP A 586 3.44 -4.26 -8.22
C ASP A 586 4.85 -4.89 -8.32
N LYS A 587 5.39 -5.10 -9.53
CA LYS A 587 6.70 -5.75 -9.73
C LYS A 587 7.84 -5.01 -9.03
N HIS A 588 7.75 -3.68 -8.98
CA HIS A 588 8.77 -2.85 -8.33
C HIS A 588 8.76 -3.07 -6.81
N ILE A 589 7.57 -3.14 -6.20
CA ILE A 589 7.41 -3.39 -4.76
C ILE A 589 7.78 -4.83 -4.42
N GLU A 590 7.36 -5.78 -5.26
CA GLU A 590 7.70 -7.20 -5.16
C GLU A 590 9.22 -7.43 -5.11
N ILE A 591 10.00 -6.71 -5.92
CA ILE A 591 11.47 -6.77 -5.86
C ILE A 591 11.99 -6.36 -4.48
N ILE A 592 11.51 -5.24 -3.92
CA ILE A 592 11.98 -4.78 -2.60
C ILE A 592 11.58 -5.77 -1.50
N VAL A 593 10.33 -6.25 -1.53
CA VAL A 593 9.81 -7.21 -0.56
C VAL A 593 10.56 -8.54 -0.63
N SER A 594 10.96 -8.99 -1.82
CA SER A 594 11.81 -10.18 -1.97
C SER A 594 13.14 -10.04 -1.23
N GLN A 595 13.76 -8.85 -1.25
CA GLN A 595 15.02 -8.59 -0.54
C GLN A 595 14.84 -8.50 0.98
N MET A 596 13.66 -8.08 1.46
CA MET A 596 13.35 -8.04 2.90
C MET A 596 13.24 -9.45 3.53
N LEU A 597 12.91 -10.47 2.74
CA LEU A 597 12.75 -11.88 3.15
C LEU A 597 13.91 -12.78 2.70
N ARG A 598 15.01 -12.18 2.22
CA ARG A 598 16.15 -12.91 1.64
C ARG A 598 17.01 -13.66 2.67
N LYS A 599 16.90 -13.33 3.96
CA LYS A 599 17.73 -13.91 5.02
C LYS A 599 16.98 -15.00 5.80
N VAL A 600 17.71 -16.05 6.14
CA VAL A 600 17.24 -17.15 6.98
C VAL A 600 18.11 -17.25 8.24
N LYS A 601 17.49 -17.62 9.36
CA LYS A 601 18.18 -17.90 10.61
C LYS A 601 18.24 -19.40 10.82
N ILE A 602 19.43 -19.94 11.06
CA ILE A 602 19.60 -21.38 11.26
C ILE A 602 19.05 -21.79 12.63
N ASP A 603 18.14 -22.75 12.64
CA ASP A 603 17.56 -23.31 13.85
C ASP A 603 18.33 -24.56 14.27
N THR A 604 18.53 -25.51 13.34
CA THR A 604 19.34 -26.70 13.57
C THR A 604 20.37 -26.88 12.46
N VAL A 605 21.59 -27.24 12.86
CA VAL A 605 22.74 -27.33 11.95
C VAL A 605 22.83 -28.69 11.23
N GLY A 606 22.19 -29.73 11.75
CA GLY A 606 22.31 -31.08 11.20
C GLY A 606 23.78 -31.51 11.12
N ASP A 607 24.16 -32.10 9.99
CA ASP A 607 25.54 -32.48 9.65
C ASP A 607 26.26 -31.40 8.81
N THR A 608 25.71 -30.17 8.71
CA THR A 608 26.34 -29.04 8.01
C THR A 608 27.47 -28.37 8.80
N LYS A 609 28.31 -27.61 8.10
CA LYS A 609 29.35 -26.74 8.70
C LYS A 609 28.81 -25.37 9.16
N LEU A 610 27.49 -25.21 9.23
CA LEU A 610 26.88 -23.92 9.57
C LEU A 610 26.91 -23.68 11.10
N LEU A 611 26.51 -22.48 11.54
CA LEU A 611 26.45 -22.12 12.95
C LEU A 611 25.00 -21.90 13.41
N PRO A 612 24.54 -22.51 14.53
CA PRO A 612 23.19 -22.32 15.02
C PRO A 612 22.95 -20.86 15.41
N GLY A 613 21.79 -20.32 15.03
CA GLY A 613 21.40 -18.93 15.28
C GLY A 613 22.06 -17.90 14.38
N SER A 614 23.03 -18.28 13.53
CA SER A 614 23.59 -17.37 12.53
C SER A 614 22.58 -17.09 11.40
N MET A 615 22.70 -15.91 10.79
CA MET A 615 21.86 -15.50 9.67
C MET A 615 22.66 -15.61 8.37
N LEU A 616 22.06 -16.26 7.38
CA LEU A 616 22.64 -16.49 6.06
C LEU A 616 21.64 -16.11 4.97
N ASP A 617 22.16 -15.96 3.75
CA ASP A 617 21.30 -15.82 2.58
C ASP A 617 20.52 -17.11 2.30
N LYS A 618 19.24 -16.98 1.92
CA LYS A 618 18.35 -18.12 1.64
C LYS A 618 18.93 -19.04 0.55
N HIS A 619 19.56 -18.50 -0.48
CA HIS A 619 20.13 -19.32 -1.56
C HIS A 619 21.45 -19.99 -1.15
N GLU A 620 22.28 -19.30 -0.37
CA GLU A 620 23.52 -19.88 0.18
C GLU A 620 23.20 -21.04 1.15
N PHE A 621 22.16 -20.88 1.97
CA PHE A 621 21.67 -21.93 2.85
C PHE A 621 21.14 -23.14 2.07
N ARG A 622 20.36 -22.92 1.01
CA ARG A 622 19.88 -23.99 0.12
C ARG A 622 21.04 -24.74 -0.53
N GLN A 623 21.99 -24.03 -1.14
CA GLN A 623 23.19 -24.64 -1.73
C GLN A 623 24.00 -25.46 -0.72
N ALA A 624 24.11 -25.00 0.54
CA ALA A 624 24.78 -25.76 1.59
C ALA A 624 24.05 -27.08 1.92
N ASN A 625 22.72 -27.07 1.93
CA ASN A 625 21.92 -28.27 2.13
C ASN A 625 21.94 -29.21 0.91
N ASP A 626 21.87 -28.66 -0.30
CA ASP A 626 21.91 -29.44 -1.55
C ASP A 626 23.22 -30.22 -1.66
N ARG A 627 24.37 -29.57 -1.36
CA ARG A 627 25.68 -30.24 -1.29
C ARG A 627 25.73 -31.41 -0.31
N ILE A 628 25.03 -31.30 0.81
CA ILE A 628 24.97 -32.40 1.81
C ILE A 628 24.03 -33.50 1.36
N SER A 629 22.97 -33.18 0.65
CA SER A 629 22.05 -34.18 0.10
C SER A 629 22.73 -35.12 -0.90
N GLU A 630 23.77 -34.63 -1.59
CA GLU A 630 24.64 -35.40 -2.50
C GLU A 630 25.73 -36.20 -1.76
N CYS A 631 25.88 -35.99 -0.46
CA CYS A 631 26.85 -36.71 0.37
C CYS A 631 26.22 -37.86 1.16
N VAL A 632 27.08 -38.77 1.62
CA VAL A 632 26.73 -39.89 2.48
C VAL A 632 27.60 -39.82 3.73
N ARG A 633 26.99 -40.03 4.89
CA ARG A 633 27.70 -40.15 6.16
C ARG A 633 28.07 -41.61 6.39
N ILE A 634 29.35 -41.90 6.53
CA ILE A 634 29.85 -43.27 6.64
C ILE A 634 29.55 -43.81 8.03
N THR A 635 28.89 -44.97 8.08
CA THR A 635 28.57 -45.70 9.32
C THR A 635 29.52 -46.86 9.52
N ASP A 636 29.81 -47.60 8.46
CA ASP A 636 30.76 -48.72 8.48
C ASP A 636 31.84 -48.49 7.43
N LYS A 637 33.09 -48.51 7.89
CA LYS A 637 34.28 -48.28 7.06
C LYS A 637 34.53 -49.39 6.04
N GLY A 638 34.13 -50.64 6.33
CA GLY A 638 34.53 -51.80 5.52
C GLY A 638 36.06 -51.85 5.38
N ASP A 639 36.53 -52.13 4.15
CA ASP A 639 37.96 -52.06 3.79
C ASP A 639 38.34 -50.71 3.13
N SER A 640 37.46 -49.71 3.17
CA SER A 640 37.75 -48.38 2.61
C SER A 640 38.68 -47.56 3.49
N GLU A 641 39.34 -46.56 2.91
CA GLU A 641 40.21 -45.65 3.66
C GLU A 641 39.43 -44.63 4.51
N PHE A 642 38.12 -44.51 4.30
CA PHE A 642 37.31 -43.47 4.92
C PHE A 642 37.17 -43.61 6.44
N GLU A 643 36.95 -42.49 7.14
CA GLU A 643 36.71 -42.50 8.58
C GLU A 643 35.22 -42.67 8.91
N VAL A 644 34.92 -43.40 9.99
CA VAL A 644 33.55 -43.58 10.47
C VAL A 644 33.01 -42.22 10.95
N GLY A 645 31.89 -41.78 10.38
CA GLY A 645 31.31 -40.46 10.61
C GLY A 645 31.73 -39.39 9.61
N ALA A 646 32.66 -39.68 8.69
CA ALA A 646 33.01 -38.76 7.61
C ALA A 646 31.86 -38.59 6.62
N ILE A 647 31.73 -37.38 6.08
CA ILE A 647 30.76 -37.02 5.04
C ILE A 647 31.51 -37.03 3.71
N VAL A 648 31.10 -37.93 2.82
CA VAL A 648 31.78 -38.16 1.53
C VAL A 648 30.77 -38.05 0.40
N PRO A 649 31.10 -37.45 -0.76
CA PRO A 649 30.22 -37.42 -1.92
C PRO A 649 29.78 -38.84 -2.33
N LYS A 650 28.52 -38.99 -2.71
CA LYS A 650 27.96 -40.30 -3.10
C LYS A 650 28.73 -40.94 -4.26
N ASP A 651 29.19 -40.14 -5.21
CA ASP A 651 29.95 -40.62 -6.37
C ASP A 651 31.32 -41.16 -5.96
N ALA A 652 32.01 -40.47 -5.04
CA ALA A 652 33.29 -40.91 -4.51
C ALA A 652 33.15 -42.21 -3.69
N LEU A 653 32.06 -42.36 -2.93
CA LEU A 653 31.75 -43.61 -2.22
C LEU A 653 31.46 -44.77 -3.19
N SER A 654 30.71 -44.51 -4.27
CA SER A 654 30.40 -45.53 -5.29
C SER A 654 31.66 -46.01 -5.99
N GLN A 655 32.50 -45.09 -6.46
CA GLN A 655 33.76 -45.42 -7.16
C GLN A 655 34.73 -46.20 -6.24
N ASN A 656 34.81 -45.83 -4.97
CA ASN A 656 35.64 -46.50 -3.99
C ASN A 656 35.11 -47.91 -3.68
N ASN A 657 33.79 -48.06 -3.49
CA ASN A 657 33.16 -49.36 -3.28
C ASN A 657 33.30 -50.28 -4.50
N GLU A 658 33.14 -49.78 -5.72
CA GLU A 658 33.38 -50.56 -6.95
C GLU A 658 34.84 -51.06 -7.02
N SER A 659 35.79 -50.22 -6.63
CA SER A 659 37.22 -50.58 -6.59
C SER A 659 37.52 -51.64 -5.52
N ILE A 660 36.90 -51.56 -4.35
CA ILE A 660 37.07 -52.51 -3.25
C ILE A 660 36.40 -53.85 -3.57
N GLU A 661 35.20 -53.83 -4.16
CA GLU A 661 34.50 -55.04 -4.61
C GLU A 661 35.28 -55.76 -5.71
N ALA A 662 35.92 -55.01 -6.63
CA ALA A 662 36.81 -55.60 -7.65
C ALA A 662 38.05 -56.27 -7.04
N LEU A 663 38.51 -55.82 -5.88
CA LEU A 663 39.60 -56.41 -5.10
C LEU A 663 39.13 -57.50 -4.11
N GLY A 664 37.81 -57.78 -4.05
CA GLY A 664 37.22 -58.80 -3.17
C GLY A 664 37.04 -58.37 -1.70
N GLY A 665 37.13 -57.07 -1.41
CA GLY A 665 36.94 -56.50 -0.06
C GLY A 665 35.50 -56.15 0.27
N ALA A 666 35.25 -55.78 1.53
CA ALA A 666 33.92 -55.39 2.01
C ALA A 666 33.64 -53.89 1.71
N PRO A 667 32.52 -53.56 1.03
CA PRO A 667 32.18 -52.17 0.69
C PRO A 667 31.82 -51.35 1.92
N ALA A 668 32.14 -50.06 1.88
CA ALA A 668 31.76 -49.10 2.91
C ALA A 668 30.27 -48.78 2.86
N LYS A 669 29.63 -48.71 4.03
CA LYS A 669 28.21 -48.37 4.17
C LYS A 669 28.05 -47.01 4.80
N GLY A 670 27.03 -46.28 4.34
CA GLY A 670 26.70 -45.00 4.93
C GLY A 670 25.21 -44.67 4.86
N THR A 671 24.81 -43.75 5.73
CA THR A 671 23.45 -43.23 5.88
C THR A 671 23.34 -41.83 5.29
N LYS A 672 22.12 -41.42 4.95
CA LYS A 672 21.87 -40.05 4.50
C LYS A 672 22.18 -39.06 5.63
N PRO A 673 23.00 -38.02 5.38
CA PRO A 673 23.27 -36.97 6.36
C PRO A 673 22.01 -36.14 6.63
N LYS A 674 21.94 -35.55 7.82
CA LYS A 674 20.82 -34.69 8.24
C LYS A 674 21.06 -33.25 7.72
N PRO A 675 20.14 -32.69 6.91
CA PRO A 675 20.26 -31.31 6.45
C PRO A 675 20.02 -30.32 7.62
N ALA A 676 20.47 -29.08 7.45
CA ALA A 676 20.14 -28.01 8.39
C ALA A 676 18.70 -27.53 8.19
N THR A 677 18.08 -27.03 9.27
CA THR A 677 16.78 -26.36 9.24
C THR A 677 16.96 -24.88 9.58
N ALA A 678 16.19 -24.01 8.92
CA ALA A 678 16.24 -22.58 9.15
C ALA A 678 14.84 -21.96 9.06
N SER A 679 14.67 -20.83 9.74
CA SER A 679 13.47 -20.02 9.74
C SER A 679 13.72 -18.69 9.03
N THR A 680 12.87 -18.37 8.05
CA THR A 680 12.95 -17.11 7.31
C THR A 680 12.75 -15.91 8.23
N GLN A 681 13.53 -14.86 8.01
CA GLN A 681 13.50 -13.64 8.81
C GLN A 681 13.05 -12.48 7.94
N LEU A 682 12.04 -11.75 8.41
CA LEU A 682 11.66 -10.46 7.83
C LEU A 682 12.56 -9.37 8.41
N LEU A 683 13.35 -8.71 7.55
CA LEU A 683 14.22 -7.61 7.94
C LEU A 683 13.74 -6.31 7.28
N GLY A 684 13.80 -5.21 8.04
CA GLY A 684 13.62 -3.88 7.46
C GLY A 684 14.75 -3.53 6.50
N ILE A 685 14.47 -2.69 5.51
CA ILE A 685 15.42 -2.32 4.44
C ILE A 685 16.78 -1.86 4.97
N THR A 686 16.84 -1.05 6.04
CA THR A 686 18.11 -0.58 6.61
C THR A 686 18.95 -1.75 7.14
N LYS A 687 18.31 -2.70 7.84
CA LYS A 687 19.00 -3.86 8.43
C LYS A 687 19.41 -4.86 7.35
N ALA A 688 18.59 -5.02 6.31
CA ALA A 688 18.91 -5.85 5.16
C ALA A 688 20.15 -5.34 4.40
N SER A 689 20.27 -4.01 4.17
CA SER A 689 21.44 -3.41 3.51
C SER A 689 22.74 -3.58 4.29
N VAL A 690 22.72 -3.42 5.62
CA VAL A 690 23.92 -3.58 6.47
C VAL A 690 24.40 -5.04 6.48
N GLN A 691 23.49 -6.00 6.27
CA GLN A 691 23.77 -7.43 6.22
C GLN A 691 23.96 -7.96 4.78
N SER A 692 24.37 -7.08 3.86
CA SER A 692 24.81 -7.48 2.53
C SER A 692 26.00 -8.45 2.59
N THR A 693 26.13 -9.29 1.56
CA THR A 693 27.26 -10.21 1.41
C THR A 693 28.56 -9.46 1.15
N SER A 694 28.51 -8.37 0.38
CA SER A 694 29.64 -7.47 0.19
C SER A 694 29.81 -6.55 1.39
N PHE A 695 30.98 -6.64 2.03
CA PHE A 695 31.34 -5.73 3.10
C PHE A 695 31.73 -4.34 2.56
N ILE A 696 32.25 -4.23 1.32
CA ILE A 696 32.58 -2.95 0.68
C ILE A 696 31.30 -2.14 0.47
N SER A 697 30.27 -2.78 -0.08
CA SER A 697 28.97 -2.15 -0.26
C SER A 697 28.33 -1.80 1.08
N ALA A 698 28.31 -2.72 2.05
CA ALA A 698 27.72 -2.47 3.36
C ALA A 698 28.41 -1.32 4.12
N ALA A 699 29.75 -1.24 4.06
CA ALA A 699 30.55 -0.22 4.73
C ALA A 699 30.27 1.20 4.20
N SER A 700 29.86 1.33 2.93
CA SER A 700 29.52 2.62 2.31
C SER A 700 28.15 3.18 2.73
N PHE A 701 27.31 2.39 3.40
CA PHE A 701 25.95 2.79 3.76
C PHE A 701 25.86 3.39 5.17
N GLN A 702 26.01 2.55 6.20
CA GLN A 702 25.90 2.90 7.63
C GLN A 702 26.73 1.93 8.48
N GLU A 703 27.03 2.34 9.72
CA GLU A 703 27.77 1.52 10.70
C GLU A 703 29.14 1.03 10.19
N THR A 704 29.83 1.84 9.37
CA THR A 704 31.09 1.49 8.69
C THR A 704 32.11 0.82 9.61
N THR A 705 32.32 1.36 10.82
CA THR A 705 33.28 0.82 11.79
C THR A 705 32.96 -0.62 12.19
N LYS A 706 31.67 -0.91 12.42
CA LYS A 706 31.21 -2.24 12.81
C LYS A 706 31.35 -3.23 11.66
N VAL A 707 30.92 -2.86 10.46
CA VAL A 707 31.02 -3.70 9.26
C VAL A 707 32.48 -4.06 8.97
N LEU A 708 33.40 -3.07 9.01
CA LEU A 708 34.82 -3.31 8.77
C LEU A 708 35.47 -4.17 9.87
N THR A 709 35.06 -3.99 11.14
CA THR A 709 35.57 -4.80 12.24
C THR A 709 35.13 -6.26 12.10
N GLU A 710 33.85 -6.51 11.78
CA GLU A 710 33.34 -7.87 11.53
C GLU A 710 34.01 -8.52 10.32
N ALA A 711 34.21 -7.76 9.23
CA ALA A 711 34.89 -8.25 8.03
C ALA A 711 36.36 -8.59 8.30
N ALA A 712 37.07 -7.75 9.07
CA ALA A 712 38.47 -7.98 9.44
C ALA A 712 38.62 -9.18 10.38
N LEU A 713 37.74 -9.34 11.38
CA LEU A 713 37.75 -10.48 12.30
C LEU A 713 37.49 -11.81 11.57
N ALA A 714 36.60 -11.81 10.56
CA ALA A 714 36.27 -13.02 9.82
C ALA A 714 37.18 -13.26 8.60
N GLY A 715 38.09 -12.33 8.27
CA GLY A 715 38.93 -12.41 7.07
C GLY A 715 38.12 -12.52 5.78
N ARG A 716 37.03 -11.75 5.65
CA ARG A 716 36.11 -11.87 4.50
C ARG A 716 36.77 -11.45 3.19
N VAL A 717 36.44 -12.19 2.13
CA VAL A 717 36.82 -11.87 0.74
C VAL A 717 35.58 -11.39 -0.01
N ASP A 718 35.71 -10.28 -0.74
CA ASP A 718 34.64 -9.73 -1.57
C ASP A 718 34.84 -10.13 -3.04
N ASN A 719 33.79 -10.65 -3.68
CA ASN A 719 33.83 -11.14 -5.06
C ASN A 719 33.32 -10.12 -6.09
N LEU A 720 33.00 -8.88 -5.67
CA LEU A 720 32.63 -7.77 -6.55
C LEU A 720 31.46 -8.10 -7.49
N VAL A 721 30.44 -8.80 -6.98
CA VAL A 721 29.27 -9.22 -7.76
C VAL A 721 28.26 -8.08 -7.90
N GLY A 722 28.26 -7.12 -6.98
CA GLY A 722 27.31 -6.02 -6.93
C GLY A 722 27.70 -4.82 -7.77
N LEU A 723 26.75 -3.90 -7.96
CA LEU A 723 26.99 -2.65 -8.69
C LEU A 723 27.93 -1.72 -7.91
N LYS A 724 27.68 -1.56 -6.59
CA LYS A 724 28.33 -0.55 -5.76
C LYS A 724 29.81 -0.80 -5.55
N GLU A 725 30.19 -2.06 -5.33
CA GLU A 725 31.60 -2.44 -5.16
C GLU A 725 32.41 -2.06 -6.40
N ASN A 726 31.89 -2.37 -7.59
CA ASN A 726 32.52 -2.05 -8.86
C ASN A 726 32.60 -0.54 -9.11
N VAL A 727 31.56 0.22 -8.76
CA VAL A 727 31.60 1.70 -8.82
C VAL A 727 32.67 2.27 -7.90
N ILE A 728 32.78 1.78 -6.66
CA ILE A 728 33.76 2.28 -5.67
C ILE A 728 35.20 2.02 -6.15
N LEU A 729 35.45 0.87 -6.78
CA LEU A 729 36.77 0.47 -7.27
C LEU A 729 37.09 0.99 -8.68
N GLY A 730 36.10 1.54 -9.40
CA GLY A 730 36.27 2.03 -10.76
C GLY A 730 36.24 0.94 -11.84
N HIS A 731 35.62 -0.21 -11.56
CA HIS A 731 35.37 -1.27 -12.53
C HIS A 731 34.07 -1.04 -13.31
N LEU A 732 33.91 -1.76 -14.44
CA LEU A 732 32.62 -1.82 -15.14
C LEU A 732 31.58 -2.49 -14.23
N ILE A 733 30.40 -1.89 -14.15
CA ILE A 733 29.30 -2.46 -13.38
C ILE A 733 28.76 -3.73 -14.07
N PRO A 734 28.41 -4.79 -13.33
CA PRO A 734 27.89 -6.04 -13.90
C PRO A 734 26.40 -5.93 -14.28
N ALA A 735 26.05 -4.88 -15.02
CA ALA A 735 24.72 -4.62 -15.56
C ALA A 735 24.82 -3.83 -16.88
N GLY A 736 23.77 -3.87 -17.69
CA GLY A 736 23.73 -3.27 -19.02
C GLY A 736 24.89 -3.74 -19.88
N THR A 737 25.61 -2.81 -20.50
CA THR A 737 26.77 -3.10 -21.37
C THR A 737 27.94 -3.76 -20.64
N GLY A 738 28.01 -3.63 -19.31
CA GLY A 738 29.04 -4.29 -18.50
C GLY A 738 28.67 -5.73 -18.10
N PHE A 739 27.50 -6.24 -18.49
CA PHE A 739 27.10 -7.62 -18.22
C PHE A 739 27.92 -8.61 -19.07
N ASN A 740 28.28 -9.76 -18.49
CA ASN A 740 29.25 -10.70 -19.07
C ASN A 740 28.89 -11.11 -20.50
N THR A 741 27.61 -11.38 -20.77
CA THR A 741 27.11 -11.74 -22.11
C THR A 741 27.54 -10.74 -23.18
N PHE A 742 27.48 -9.44 -22.90
CA PHE A 742 27.89 -8.40 -23.86
C PHE A 742 29.41 -8.26 -23.96
N GLN A 743 30.13 -8.45 -22.86
CA GLN A 743 31.60 -8.40 -22.87
C GLN A 743 32.22 -9.59 -23.64
N THR A 744 31.61 -10.76 -23.54
CA THR A 744 32.04 -11.98 -24.24
C THR A 744 31.46 -12.09 -25.65
N SER A 745 30.52 -11.22 -26.02
CA SER A 745 29.93 -11.25 -27.37
C SER A 745 30.93 -10.76 -28.40
N GLU A 746 31.23 -11.60 -29.38
CA GLU A 746 31.98 -11.19 -30.56
C GLU A 746 31.04 -10.51 -31.56
N VAL A 747 31.34 -9.26 -31.92
CA VAL A 747 30.57 -8.52 -32.92
C VAL A 747 30.86 -9.12 -34.29
N ARG A 748 29.97 -9.99 -34.77
CA ARG A 748 30.05 -10.53 -36.13
C ARG A 748 29.49 -9.51 -37.11
N VAL A 749 30.36 -8.62 -37.59
CA VAL A 749 30.02 -7.64 -38.63
C VAL A 749 29.62 -8.39 -39.90
N ARG A 750 28.34 -8.30 -40.29
CA ARG A 750 27.88 -8.73 -41.62
C ARG A 750 28.15 -7.58 -42.60
N PRO A 751 29.16 -7.66 -43.46
CA PRO A 751 29.49 -6.56 -44.38
C PRO A 751 28.30 -6.17 -45.27
N GLU A 752 27.49 -7.15 -45.71
CA GLU A 752 26.27 -6.91 -46.51
C GLU A 752 25.22 -6.04 -45.79
N ALA A 753 25.03 -6.24 -44.48
CA ALA A 753 24.08 -5.45 -43.69
C ALA A 753 24.61 -4.02 -43.42
N LEU A 754 25.93 -3.88 -43.34
CA LEU A 754 26.59 -2.59 -43.15
C LEU A 754 26.55 -1.76 -44.43
N GLU A 755 26.72 -2.41 -45.59
CA GLU A 755 26.51 -1.81 -46.92
C GLU A 755 25.05 -1.37 -47.10
N ALA A 756 24.08 -2.22 -46.73
CA ALA A 756 22.66 -1.89 -46.81
C ALA A 756 22.26 -0.69 -45.93
N LEU A 757 22.77 -0.61 -44.70
CA LEU A 757 22.56 0.56 -43.82
C LEU A 757 23.24 1.83 -44.38
N ARG A 758 24.36 1.68 -45.08
CA ARG A 758 25.04 2.80 -45.75
C ARG A 758 24.20 3.34 -46.92
N ILE A 759 23.67 2.43 -47.73
CA ILE A 759 22.78 2.73 -48.86
C ILE A 759 21.49 3.38 -48.34
N ASP A 760 20.84 2.82 -47.32
CA ASP A 760 19.65 3.42 -46.69
C ASP A 760 19.93 4.83 -46.14
N ARG A 761 21.13 5.06 -45.58
CA ARG A 761 21.52 6.40 -45.09
C ARG A 761 21.75 7.38 -46.24
N GLU A 762 22.38 6.94 -47.33
CA GLU A 762 22.57 7.74 -48.54
C GLU A 762 21.21 8.05 -49.21
N ASP A 763 20.27 7.10 -49.23
CA ASP A 763 18.90 7.27 -49.73
C ASP A 763 18.05 8.20 -48.83
N LEU A 764 18.22 8.16 -47.51
CA LEU A 764 17.57 9.09 -46.59
C LEU A 764 18.11 10.52 -46.77
N LEU A 765 19.43 10.67 -46.88
CA LEU A 765 20.07 11.97 -47.09
C LEU A 765 19.68 12.60 -48.44
N SER A 766 19.54 11.79 -49.49
CA SER A 766 19.10 12.27 -50.81
C SER A 766 17.61 12.63 -50.85
N ARG A 767 16.75 11.94 -50.08
CA ARG A 767 15.32 12.30 -49.93
C ARG A 767 15.08 13.57 -49.12
N ASP A 768 15.83 13.76 -48.04
CA ASP A 768 15.60 14.89 -47.12
C ASP A 768 16.32 16.18 -47.58
N PHE A 769 17.39 16.09 -48.37
CA PHE A 769 18.14 17.25 -48.88
C PHE A 769 18.49 17.14 -50.38
N PRO A 770 17.50 17.16 -51.29
CA PRO A 770 17.72 17.01 -52.74
C PRO A 770 18.47 18.18 -53.41
N LEU A 771 18.78 19.26 -52.68
CA LEU A 771 19.40 20.48 -53.22
C LEU A 771 20.93 20.49 -53.14
N LEU A 772 21.57 19.47 -52.56
CA LEU A 772 23.03 19.38 -52.46
C LEU A 772 23.71 18.81 -53.72
N GLU A 773 22.96 18.23 -54.65
CA GLU A 773 23.50 17.66 -55.90
C GLU A 773 23.33 18.58 -57.13
N ALA A 774 22.66 19.72 -56.98
CA ALA A 774 22.44 20.67 -58.07
C ALA A 774 23.34 21.90 -57.96
N SER A 775 24.66 21.73 -57.99
CA SER A 775 25.59 22.78 -58.42
C SER A 775 27.03 22.27 -58.58
N GLU A 776 27.38 21.80 -59.77
CA GLU A 776 28.69 22.14 -60.36
C GLU A 776 28.39 22.92 -61.64
N PRO A 777 28.75 24.21 -61.75
CA PRO A 777 28.63 24.93 -63.02
C PRO A 777 29.69 24.40 -63.98
N THR A 778 29.28 24.03 -65.18
CA THR A 778 30.20 23.74 -66.29
C THR A 778 31.00 25.00 -66.67
N GLU A 779 32.30 24.83 -66.96
CA GLU A 779 33.25 25.91 -67.30
C GLU A 779 32.81 26.84 -68.45
N GLU A 780 31.75 26.51 -69.20
CA GLU A 780 31.20 27.35 -70.27
C GLU A 780 30.29 28.49 -69.79
N GLU A 781 29.74 28.45 -68.56
CA GLU A 781 28.85 29.52 -68.05
C GLU A 781 29.60 30.69 -67.37
N LEU A 782 30.89 30.53 -67.06
CA LEU A 782 31.72 31.55 -66.40
C LEU A 782 32.31 32.61 -67.37
N ALA A 783 32.17 32.42 -68.68
CA ALA A 783 32.76 33.32 -69.69
C ALA A 783 31.82 34.43 -70.21
N ALA A 784 30.53 34.43 -69.85
CA ALA A 784 29.52 35.28 -70.50
C ALA A 784 28.97 36.46 -69.66
N GLY A 785 29.51 36.71 -68.46
CA GLY A 785 28.83 37.56 -67.47
C GLY A 785 29.62 38.77 -66.95
N THR A 786 30.65 39.27 -67.63
CA THR A 786 31.29 40.54 -67.25
C THR A 786 30.70 41.70 -68.03
N GLU A 787 29.58 42.26 -67.55
CA GLU A 787 29.21 43.65 -67.78
C GLU A 787 28.01 44.03 -66.90
N GLY A 788 28.23 44.91 -65.92
CA GLY A 788 27.16 45.78 -65.40
C GLY A 788 26.96 45.90 -63.89
N ILE A 789 27.30 47.09 -63.39
CA ILE A 789 26.51 47.88 -62.43
C ILE A 789 26.70 47.60 -60.92
N THR A 790 27.74 48.28 -60.41
CA THR A 790 27.76 49.23 -59.27
C THR A 790 26.59 49.38 -58.28
N HIS A 791 27.01 49.56 -57.01
CA HIS A 791 26.52 50.50 -55.97
C HIS A 791 25.54 50.05 -54.87
N HIS A 792 26.08 50.17 -53.64
CA HIS A 792 25.52 50.64 -52.37
C HIS A 792 24.72 49.72 -51.43
N GLY A 793 25.26 49.60 -50.20
CA GLY A 793 24.47 49.78 -48.98
C GLY A 793 24.86 48.92 -47.78
N SER A 794 25.55 49.54 -46.81
CA SER A 794 25.88 49.10 -45.43
C SER A 794 24.73 48.40 -44.67
N ALA A 795 24.90 47.59 -43.61
CA ALA A 795 25.71 47.82 -42.41
C ALA A 795 25.80 46.54 -41.51
N THR A 796 27.02 46.17 -41.13
CA THR A 796 27.54 45.90 -39.76
C THR A 796 26.63 45.35 -38.63
N ILE A 797 27.03 44.23 -38.00
CA ILE A 797 27.74 44.13 -36.67
C ILE A 797 27.49 42.78 -35.94
N THR A 798 28.60 42.03 -35.76
CA THR A 798 29.11 41.25 -34.59
C THR A 798 28.16 40.40 -33.72
N GLY A 799 28.52 39.24 -33.17
CA GLY A 799 29.82 38.57 -33.00
C GLY A 799 29.77 37.69 -31.73
N LEU A 800 30.57 36.63 -31.67
CA LEU A 800 30.95 35.89 -30.47
C LEU A 800 32.36 35.33 -30.69
N PRO A 801 33.34 35.52 -29.78
CA PRO A 801 34.66 34.92 -29.90
C PRO A 801 34.85 33.73 -28.94
N GLU A 802 35.55 32.71 -29.43
CA GLU A 802 36.31 31.76 -28.63
C GLU A 802 37.75 32.27 -28.48
N SER A 803 38.39 32.03 -27.33
CA SER A 803 39.85 32.02 -27.23
C SER A 803 40.34 31.01 -26.20
N ALA A 804 41.28 30.18 -26.66
CA ALA A 804 42.18 29.37 -25.85
C ALA A 804 43.51 30.13 -25.67
N GLY A 805 44.22 29.90 -24.56
CA GLY A 805 45.60 30.38 -24.41
C GLY A 805 46.20 30.24 -23.00
N ASN A 806 47.17 29.32 -22.89
CA ASN A 806 48.07 28.99 -21.78
C ASN A 806 48.70 30.17 -20.98
N GLY A 807 49.06 29.89 -19.72
CA GLY A 807 50.15 30.59 -19.02
C GLY A 807 50.30 30.25 -17.52
N ASN A 808 51.34 29.49 -17.17
CA ASN A 808 51.86 29.28 -15.82
C ASN A 808 52.24 30.60 -15.13
N ASN A 809 51.99 30.74 -13.81
CA ASN A 809 53.02 31.04 -12.79
C ASN A 809 52.44 31.18 -11.36
N SER A 810 53.05 30.39 -10.45
CA SER A 810 53.56 30.72 -9.11
C SER A 810 52.84 31.70 -8.15
N THR A 811 52.71 31.19 -6.91
CA THR A 811 52.98 31.83 -5.59
C THR A 811 52.00 32.84 -4.96
N ASP A 812 51.84 32.61 -3.65
CA ASP A 812 51.48 33.51 -2.55
C ASP A 812 50.01 33.86 -2.26
N GLY A 813 49.48 33.19 -1.23
CA GLY A 813 49.16 33.81 0.07
C GLY A 813 48.01 34.81 0.16
N LEU A 814 46.85 34.35 0.65
CA LEU A 814 46.27 34.69 1.97
C LEU A 814 44.97 33.89 2.20
#